data_AF-A0A6N2LBV3-F1
#
_entry.id   AF-A0A6N2LBV3-F1
#
_cell.length_a   1.000
_cell.length_b   1.000
_cell.length_c   1.000
_cell.angle_alpha   90.00
_cell.angle_beta   90.00
_cell.angle_gamma   90.00
#
_symmetry.space_group_name_H-M   'P 1'
#
loop_
_entity.id
_entity.type
_entity.pdbx_description
1 polymer ?
#
loop_
_entity_poly.entity_id
_entity_poly.type
_entity_poly.pdbx_seq_one_letter_code
_entity_poly.pdbx_strand_id
1 'polypeptide(L)'
;MSRGRGDGDQTKRFVTWIVVLSIICGCVYLYSRNSGTSALEYGSKSLRKLDDDGDETTNKSSEEVQGDIILKSIPVCDDRHSELIPCLDRNLIYQTRLKLDLSLMEHYERHCPVPERRFNCLIPPPPGYKVPIKWPKSRDEVWKVNIPHTHLASEKSDQNWMVVKGDKISFPGGGTHFHYGADKYIASIANMLNFSNNNLNNEGRLRTVLDVGCGVASFGGYLLSSDIIAMSLAPNDVHQNQIQFALERGIPAYLGVLGTKRLPYPSRSFELAHCSRCRIDWLQRDGILLLELDRLLRPGGYFAYSSPEAYAQDEEDLRIWKEMSALVERMCWKIAAKRNQTVIWVKPLTNDCYKQREPGTRPPLCKSDDDPDAVWGVPMKACITPYSNQQHKAKGTGLAPWPARLITPPPRLADFGYSAEMFEKDTKVWQHRVENYWNLLSPKIQSDTLRNLMDMKANLGSFAAALKSKDVWVMNVVPEDGPNTLKIIYDRGLMGSVHNWCESYSIYPRTYDLLHAWTVFSDILKKDCSAEDLLIEMDRILRPTGFIIIRDKPSVVEFIKKHMTALHWEAVATGDAEDNEQGEDEVVFIVQKKMWLTSRSSSMARGRGDGDQKKRLLTWIVVLGIIFGCVYLYSRNSGTSALEYGSKSLRKLGSSYLGGDDDGEETSNKSGEELQDDIMLKSIPVCDDNQSELIPCLDRNLIYQTRLKLDLSLMEHYERHCPVQERRLNCLIPPPPGYKVPIKWPKSRDEVWKVNIPHTHLASEKSDQNWMVVKGDKISFPGGGTHFHYGADKYIASIANMLNFSNNILNNGGRLRTVLDVGCGVASFGGYLLSSDIIAMSLAPNDVHQNQIQFALERGIPAYLGVLGTKRLPYPSRSFELAHCSRCRIDWLQRDGILLLELDRLLRPGGYFAYSSPEAYAQDEEDLRIWREMSALVERMCWKIAAKRNQTVIWVKPLTNDCYMEREPGTQPPLCKSGDDPDAVWDVAMEACITPYTDQNHKARGSGLAPWPARLTAPPPRLADFGYSNEMFEKDTKVWQHRVENYWNLLSPKIQSDTLRNLMDMKANLGSFAAALKSKDVWVMNVVPEDGPNTLKIIYDRGLMGSVHNWCESFSTYPRTYDLLHAWTIFSDIEKKDCSAEDLLFEMDRILRPTGFIIVRDKQPVVEFIKKHLPALHWDAVATAEGDSEEDEDDVVFIIQKQLWLTSENRVKQLTL
;
A
#
# COMPACT_ATOMS: atom_id res chain seq x y z
N MET A 1 -80.24 -16.59 -4.35
CA MET A 1 -81.62 -16.19 -4.00
C MET A 1 -81.58 -14.83 -3.29
N SER A 2 -82.50 -13.93 -3.64
CA SER A 2 -83.06 -12.83 -2.82
C SER A 2 -82.19 -11.90 -1.93
N ARG A 3 -82.38 -10.59 -2.19
CA ARG A 3 -82.36 -9.40 -1.30
C ARG A 3 -81.03 -8.69 -1.01
N GLY A 4 -81.10 -7.36 -1.13
CA GLY A 4 -80.10 -6.37 -0.72
C GLY A 4 -80.75 -5.18 0.00
N ARG A 5 -80.20 -3.97 -0.24
CA ARG A 5 -80.29 -2.70 0.54
C ARG A 5 -79.28 -2.64 1.71
N GLY A 6 -78.59 -1.52 1.93
CA GLY A 6 -78.59 -0.27 1.14
C GLY A 6 -77.54 0.75 1.63
N ASP A 7 -77.23 1.73 0.77
CA ASP A 7 -76.14 2.70 0.93
C ASP A 7 -76.34 3.76 2.02
N GLY A 8 -75.21 4.27 2.53
CA GLY A 8 -75.13 5.49 3.33
C GLY A 8 -73.69 5.98 3.58
N ASP A 9 -73.45 7.28 3.35
CA ASP A 9 -72.31 8.09 3.82
C ASP A 9 -70.94 8.03 3.08
N GLN A 10 -70.93 8.24 1.74
CA GLN A 10 -69.69 8.66 1.03
C GLN A 10 -69.40 10.17 1.14
N THR A 11 -70.42 11.02 1.33
CA THR A 11 -70.28 12.47 1.14
C THR A 11 -69.45 13.18 2.21
N LYS A 12 -69.39 12.67 3.46
CA LYS A 12 -68.61 13.32 4.53
C LYS A 12 -67.10 13.16 4.38
N ARG A 13 -66.61 12.02 3.85
CA ARG A 13 -65.16 11.76 3.74
C ARG A 13 -64.46 12.71 2.76
N PHE A 14 -65.15 13.18 1.72
CA PHE A 14 -64.56 14.05 0.70
C PHE A 14 -64.22 15.45 1.23
N VAL A 15 -65.10 16.02 2.07
CA VAL A 15 -64.90 17.37 2.65
C VAL A 15 -63.74 17.38 3.65
N THR A 16 -63.58 16.33 4.46
CA THR A 16 -62.49 16.24 5.46
C THR A 16 -61.11 16.22 4.80
N TRP A 17 -60.95 15.52 3.68
CA TRP A 17 -59.66 15.46 2.95
C TRP A 17 -59.23 16.82 2.38
N ILE A 18 -60.17 17.60 1.86
CA ILE A 18 -59.88 18.94 1.30
C ILE A 18 -59.37 19.90 2.39
N VAL A 19 -59.95 19.87 3.59
CA VAL A 19 -59.52 20.71 4.72
C VAL A 19 -58.10 20.33 5.18
N VAL A 20 -57.78 19.04 5.31
CA VAL A 20 -56.44 18.58 5.72
C VAL A 20 -55.37 18.94 4.69
N LEU A 21 -55.64 18.74 3.39
CA LEU A 21 -54.74 19.16 2.30
C LEU A 21 -54.51 20.68 2.29
N SER A 22 -55.56 21.48 2.51
CA SER A 22 -55.44 22.94 2.56
C SER A 22 -54.54 23.42 3.71
N ILE A 23 -54.62 22.77 4.87
CA ILE A 23 -53.77 23.09 6.03
C ILE A 23 -52.31 22.70 5.74
N ILE A 24 -52.07 21.51 5.17
CA ILE A 24 -50.70 21.05 4.84
C ILE A 24 -50.06 21.95 3.79
N CYS A 25 -50.78 22.32 2.73
CA CYS A 25 -50.29 23.27 1.73
C CYS A 25 -50.03 24.66 2.33
N GLY A 26 -50.86 25.13 3.27
CA GLY A 26 -50.62 26.37 4.01
C GLY A 26 -49.32 26.34 4.84
N CYS A 27 -49.06 25.23 5.54
CA CYS A 27 -47.81 25.05 6.30
C CYS A 27 -46.57 24.97 5.39
N VAL A 28 -46.65 24.27 4.26
CA VAL A 28 -45.54 24.19 3.28
C VAL A 28 -45.28 25.55 2.63
N TYR A 29 -46.33 26.29 2.26
CA TYR A 29 -46.22 27.62 1.69
C TYR A 29 -45.59 28.62 2.68
N LEU A 30 -45.98 28.59 3.95
CA LEU A 30 -45.36 29.41 5.00
C LEU A 30 -43.90 29.03 5.29
N TYR A 31 -43.55 27.75 5.21
CA TYR A 31 -42.16 27.29 5.36
C TYR A 31 -41.28 27.76 4.19
N SER A 32 -41.76 27.61 2.94
CA SER A 32 -41.06 28.06 1.73
C SER A 32 -40.88 29.57 1.63
N ARG A 33 -41.68 30.36 2.37
CA ARG A 33 -41.61 31.83 2.38
C ARG A 33 -40.64 32.39 3.42
N ASN A 34 -40.09 31.56 4.31
CA ASN A 34 -39.15 31.98 5.36
C ASN A 34 -37.69 31.54 5.12
N SER A 35 -37.44 30.75 4.07
CA SER A 35 -36.10 30.45 3.56
C SER A 35 -35.76 31.38 2.40
N GLY A 36 -35.26 32.57 2.72
CA GLY A 36 -34.85 33.58 1.74
C GLY A 36 -33.72 33.10 0.83
N THR A 37 -33.82 33.47 -0.44
CA THR A 37 -32.91 33.09 -1.53
C THR A 37 -31.64 33.94 -1.60
N SER A 38 -30.55 33.32 -2.05
CA SER A 38 -29.66 33.94 -3.04
C SER A 38 -29.11 32.86 -3.97
N ALA A 39 -29.69 32.75 -5.16
CA ALA A 39 -29.14 32.03 -6.31
C ALA A 39 -28.47 33.04 -7.25
N LEU A 40 -27.43 32.62 -7.97
CA LEU A 40 -26.72 33.21 -9.14
C LEU A 40 -25.46 32.33 -9.35
N GLU A 41 -24.94 32.03 -10.54
CA GLU A 41 -25.47 32.06 -11.92
C GLU A 41 -24.63 31.07 -12.78
N TYR A 42 -24.85 30.97 -14.09
CA TYR A 42 -24.30 29.91 -14.94
C TYR A 42 -23.44 30.45 -16.11
N GLY A 43 -22.30 29.81 -16.39
CA GLY A 43 -21.44 30.06 -17.56
C GLY A 43 -20.17 30.88 -17.28
N SER A 44 -19.12 30.83 -18.10
CA SER A 44 -18.90 30.04 -19.32
C SER A 44 -17.39 29.94 -19.67
N LYS A 45 -17.04 29.08 -20.64
CA LYS A 45 -15.65 28.80 -21.08
C LYS A 45 -14.86 30.05 -21.48
N SER A 46 -13.55 30.05 -21.21
CA SER A 46 -12.56 30.50 -22.19
C SER A 46 -11.30 29.64 -22.13
N LEU A 47 -10.80 29.28 -23.31
CA LEU A 47 -9.58 28.51 -23.53
C LEU A 47 -8.46 29.49 -23.91
N ARG A 48 -7.23 29.32 -23.41
CA ARG A 48 -6.03 29.89 -24.06
C ARG A 48 -4.74 29.14 -23.69
N LYS A 49 -4.45 28.12 -24.50
CA LYS A 49 -3.11 27.55 -24.70
C LYS A 49 -2.13 28.64 -25.15
N LEU A 50 -0.85 28.53 -24.80
CA LEU A 50 0.25 28.80 -25.74
C LEU A 50 1.58 28.25 -25.21
N ASP A 51 2.29 27.55 -26.10
CA ASP A 51 3.69 27.19 -25.95
C ASP A 51 4.58 28.36 -26.46
N ASP A 52 5.69 28.58 -25.76
CA ASP A 52 7.06 28.88 -26.23
C ASP A 52 7.42 30.07 -27.19
N ASP A 53 8.37 30.87 -26.68
CA ASP A 53 9.48 31.65 -27.27
C ASP A 53 9.34 32.73 -28.39
N GLY A 54 10.08 33.85 -28.21
CA GLY A 54 10.23 34.90 -29.25
C GLY A 54 10.79 36.31 -28.94
N ASP A 55 11.96 36.44 -28.27
CA ASP A 55 12.97 37.52 -28.43
C ASP A 55 12.76 38.99 -27.89
N GLU A 56 13.88 39.75 -27.81
CA GLU A 56 14.20 40.97 -27.02
C GLU A 56 13.40 42.30 -27.28
N THR A 57 13.17 43.12 -26.23
CA THR A 57 13.92 44.39 -25.92
C THR A 57 13.24 45.38 -24.92
N THR A 58 13.97 45.72 -23.84
CA THR A 58 13.99 46.99 -23.06
C THR A 58 12.73 47.73 -22.52
N ASN A 59 12.77 47.92 -21.18
CA ASN A 59 12.59 49.16 -20.39
C ASN A 59 11.26 49.54 -19.68
N LYS A 60 11.44 49.81 -18.36
CA LYS A 60 10.70 50.70 -17.42
C LYS A 60 9.43 50.22 -16.70
N SER A 61 9.67 49.62 -15.53
CA SER A 61 9.25 50.10 -14.20
C SER A 61 7.86 50.74 -14.00
N SER A 62 7.00 50.05 -13.26
CA SER A 62 6.24 50.61 -12.12
C SER A 62 5.74 49.48 -11.23
N GLU A 63 5.82 49.68 -9.91
CA GLU A 63 5.25 48.78 -8.89
C GLU A 63 3.73 48.97 -8.82
N GLU A 64 2.95 47.90 -8.57
CA GLU A 64 1.86 47.95 -7.59
C GLU A 64 1.32 46.55 -7.18
N VAL A 65 1.46 46.28 -5.87
CA VAL A 65 0.51 45.59 -4.97
C VAL A 65 -0.14 44.26 -5.44
N GLN A 66 0.50 43.16 -5.04
CA GLN A 66 0.00 42.26 -3.98
C GLN A 66 -1.53 42.07 -3.85
N GLY A 67 -2.20 41.62 -4.91
CA GLY A 67 -3.50 40.92 -4.85
C GLY A 67 -3.38 39.48 -4.30
N ASP A 68 -4.50 38.78 -4.06
CA ASP A 68 -4.50 37.50 -3.31
C ASP A 68 -5.54 36.43 -3.72
N ILE A 69 -5.32 35.22 -3.21
CA ILE A 69 -6.02 33.93 -3.43
C ILE A 69 -6.02 33.12 -2.11
N ILE A 70 -6.19 31.79 -2.07
CA ILE A 70 -6.16 30.99 -0.82
C ILE A 70 -5.73 29.50 -0.96
N LEU A 71 -4.61 29.11 -0.32
CA LEU A 71 -4.29 27.72 0.08
C LEU A 71 -5.44 27.20 0.92
N LYS A 72 -6.26 26.28 0.40
CA LYS A 72 -7.27 25.64 1.25
C LYS A 72 -6.59 24.64 2.16
N SER A 73 -7.18 24.46 3.33
CA SER A 73 -6.88 23.39 4.28
C SER A 73 -7.90 22.26 4.11
N ILE A 74 -7.47 21.02 4.39
CA ILE A 74 -7.92 19.85 3.62
C ILE A 74 -7.56 18.51 4.33
N PRO A 75 -8.14 17.34 3.94
CA PRO A 75 -8.81 16.64 5.02
C PRO A 75 -9.14 15.12 4.89
N VAL A 76 -10.28 14.70 5.48
CA VAL A 76 -10.65 13.42 6.14
C VAL A 76 -12.17 13.10 5.90
N CYS A 77 -12.75 11.88 5.92
CA CYS A 77 -14.17 11.61 5.45
C CYS A 77 -15.12 10.43 6.14
N ASP A 78 -16.19 10.62 6.95
CA ASP A 78 -16.65 9.99 8.24
C ASP A 78 -15.67 9.11 9.07
N ASP A 79 -15.33 9.42 10.34
CA ASP A 79 -14.61 8.56 11.36
C ASP A 79 -15.08 7.07 11.43
N ARG A 80 -16.32 6.89 11.00
CA ARG A 80 -17.18 5.70 11.05
C ARG A 80 -17.24 5.00 9.68
N HIS A 81 -16.74 5.61 8.59
CA HIS A 81 -16.51 4.94 7.31
C HIS A 81 -15.31 3.97 7.30
N SER A 82 -14.94 3.49 8.49
CA SER A 82 -14.45 2.15 8.81
C SER A 82 -15.29 1.02 8.18
N GLU A 83 -16.44 1.38 7.63
CA GLU A 83 -17.41 0.60 6.88
C GLU A 83 -17.35 0.83 5.34
N LEU A 84 -16.45 1.68 4.79
CA LEU A 84 -16.44 2.12 3.38
C LEU A 84 -15.05 2.56 2.83
N ILE A 85 -14.62 1.90 1.75
CA ILE A 85 -13.25 1.90 1.20
C ILE A 85 -13.39 1.78 -0.36
N PRO A 86 -12.48 2.26 -1.23
CA PRO A 86 -12.78 2.61 -2.62
C PRO A 86 -12.52 1.46 -3.59
N CYS A 87 -11.25 1.09 -3.77
CA CYS A 87 -10.79 -0.11 -4.51
C CYS A 87 -10.15 -1.21 -3.47
N LEU A 88 -10.62 -3.36 -2.77
CA LEU A 88 -11.41 -4.68 -2.86
C LEU A 88 -12.92 -5.01 -3.21
N ASP A 89 -13.80 -4.14 -3.74
CA ASP A 89 -15.22 -4.24 -3.33
C ASP A 89 -16.09 -5.28 -4.05
N ARG A 90 -17.04 -5.86 -3.30
CA ARG A 90 -18.17 -6.68 -3.76
C ARG A 90 -19.53 -5.96 -3.78
N ASN A 91 -19.63 -4.75 -3.23
CA ASN A 91 -20.88 -4.00 -3.17
C ASN A 91 -21.05 -3.05 -4.37
N LEU A 92 -19.95 -2.47 -4.86
CA LEU A 92 -19.90 -1.69 -6.11
C LEU A 92 -20.66 -2.37 -7.25
N ILE A 93 -20.47 -3.69 -7.41
CA ILE A 93 -21.18 -4.64 -8.30
C ILE A 93 -22.56 -4.18 -8.79
N TYR A 94 -23.45 -3.75 -7.91
CA TYR A 94 -24.85 -3.44 -8.27
C TYR A 94 -25.03 -2.01 -8.82
N GLN A 95 -24.05 -1.14 -8.60
CA GLN A 95 -24.15 0.30 -8.80
C GLN A 95 -24.10 0.71 -10.28
N THR A 96 -23.29 0.07 -11.14
CA THR A 96 -23.25 0.38 -12.59
C THR A 96 -23.13 -0.83 -13.53
N ARG A 97 -22.35 -1.85 -13.12
CA ARG A 97 -22.34 -3.26 -13.56
C ARG A 97 -22.06 -3.58 -15.05
N LEU A 98 -21.48 -4.76 -15.37
CA LEU A 98 -21.20 -5.18 -16.77
C LEU A 98 -21.48 -6.68 -17.12
N LYS A 99 -21.17 -7.62 -16.23
CA LYS A 99 -21.57 -9.06 -16.26
C LYS A 99 -21.19 -9.72 -14.94
N LEU A 100 -21.91 -10.74 -14.43
CA LEU A 100 -21.69 -11.28 -13.07
C LEU A 100 -21.06 -12.67 -13.04
N ASP A 101 -19.95 -12.77 -12.29
CA ASP A 101 -19.40 -13.99 -11.68
C ASP A 101 -18.48 -13.59 -10.50
N LEU A 102 -18.17 -14.52 -9.60
CA LEU A 102 -17.33 -14.39 -8.39
C LEU A 102 -16.64 -15.71 -7.95
N SER A 103 -16.90 -16.83 -8.65
CA SER A 103 -16.02 -18.02 -8.65
C SER A 103 -14.56 -17.64 -8.89
N LEU A 104 -14.48 -16.63 -9.77
CA LEU A 104 -13.41 -15.68 -9.96
C LEU A 104 -12.56 -15.44 -8.72
N MET A 105 -13.19 -15.23 -7.56
CA MET A 105 -12.56 -14.70 -6.36
C MET A 105 -11.75 -13.40 -6.57
N GLU A 106 -11.73 -12.83 -7.79
CA GLU A 106 -11.18 -11.55 -8.29
C GLU A 106 -11.53 -10.32 -7.47
N HIS A 107 -12.52 -10.46 -6.60
CA HIS A 107 -12.86 -9.50 -5.59
C HIS A 107 -11.88 -9.52 -4.39
N TYR A 108 -10.82 -10.33 -4.48
CA TYR A 108 -9.60 -10.18 -3.70
C TYR A 108 -8.41 -9.73 -4.61
N GLU A 109 -8.71 -9.19 -5.81
CA GLU A 109 -7.93 -8.19 -6.58
C GLU A 109 -8.81 -6.97 -6.94
N ARG A 110 -8.29 -5.98 -7.66
CA ARG A 110 -8.22 -4.63 -7.09
C ARG A 110 -8.30 -3.57 -8.24
N HIS A 111 -9.27 -2.64 -8.27
CA HIS A 111 -9.74 -1.98 -9.54
C HIS A 111 -10.08 -0.46 -9.37
N CYS A 112 -9.56 0.49 -10.20
CA CYS A 112 -9.37 1.92 -9.80
C CYS A 112 -9.32 3.06 -10.93
N PRO A 113 -9.24 4.43 -10.62
CA PRO A 113 -9.70 5.70 -11.35
C PRO A 113 -8.93 6.80 -12.23
N VAL A 114 -9.56 7.67 -13.13
CA VAL A 114 -9.17 9.02 -13.75
C VAL A 114 -10.21 10.22 -13.79
N PRO A 115 -11.51 10.17 -14.27
CA PRO A 115 -12.53 11.26 -14.01
C PRO A 115 -13.76 10.90 -13.08
N GLU A 116 -13.89 11.46 -11.86
CA GLU A 116 -14.85 11.33 -10.70
C GLU A 116 -14.58 11.04 -9.12
N ARG A 117 -13.91 10.02 -8.44
CA ARG A 117 -14.45 9.28 -7.18
C ARG A 117 -13.99 9.16 -5.56
N ARG A 118 -13.03 8.68 -4.58
CA ARG A 118 -11.76 7.82 -4.00
C ARG A 118 -11.16 8.60 -2.80
N PHE A 119 -10.49 7.96 -1.84
CA PHE A 119 -9.58 8.64 -0.95
C PHE A 119 -8.49 9.35 -1.78
N ASN A 120 -8.22 10.66 -1.73
CA ASN A 120 -8.79 11.82 -1.02
C ASN A 120 -9.84 11.49 0.03
N CYS A 121 -9.55 11.15 1.27
CA CYS A 121 -9.29 12.16 2.26
C CYS A 121 -8.18 11.65 3.21
N LEU A 122 -8.48 11.19 4.43
CA LEU A 122 -7.53 10.87 5.52
C LEU A 122 -8.18 9.93 6.57
N ILE A 123 -7.42 9.39 7.53
CA ILE A 123 -7.83 8.33 8.48
C ILE A 123 -8.09 8.84 9.92
N PRO A 124 -8.94 8.19 10.74
CA PRO A 124 -9.63 8.89 11.82
C PRO A 124 -9.12 8.66 13.26
N PRO A 125 -9.48 9.53 14.22
CA PRO A 125 -9.11 9.37 15.62
C PRO A 125 -10.24 9.37 16.69
N PRO A 126 -11.08 8.32 16.78
CA PRO A 126 -11.93 8.11 17.97
C PRO A 126 -11.29 7.27 19.13
N PRO A 127 -11.48 5.94 19.38
CA PRO A 127 -11.25 5.43 20.77
C PRO A 127 -9.86 4.87 21.24
N GLY A 128 -9.06 5.69 21.97
CA GLY A 128 -8.21 5.37 23.18
C GLY A 128 -6.89 4.52 23.15
N TYR A 129 -5.71 5.06 23.57
CA TYR A 129 -4.52 4.33 24.13
C TYR A 129 -3.50 5.24 24.89
N LYS A 130 -2.47 4.64 25.48
CA LYS A 130 -1.22 5.24 26.02
C LYS A 130 -0.17 4.11 26.14
N VAL A 131 0.97 4.32 26.80
CA VAL A 131 2.03 3.34 27.18
C VAL A 131 2.16 2.14 26.22
N PRO A 132 2.93 2.34 25.14
CA PRO A 132 3.33 1.06 23.75
C PRO A 132 3.78 -0.42 24.11
N ILE A 133 4.29 -1.26 23.17
CA ILE A 133 5.05 -2.52 23.51
C ILE A 133 6.30 -2.74 22.63
N LYS A 134 7.47 -2.86 23.30
CA LYS A 134 8.86 -3.18 22.87
C LYS A 134 9.07 -4.60 22.27
N TRP A 135 9.86 -4.75 21.19
CA TRP A 135 10.48 -6.04 20.84
C TRP A 135 11.45 -6.46 21.94
N PRO A 136 11.59 -7.76 22.31
CA PRO A 136 10.92 -8.97 21.80
C PRO A 136 9.67 -9.36 22.59
N LYS A 137 9.00 -8.43 23.28
CA LYS A 137 7.78 -8.76 24.05
C LYS A 137 6.54 -8.68 23.20
N SER A 138 6.46 -7.56 22.49
CA SER A 138 5.42 -7.20 21.53
C SER A 138 4.99 -8.44 20.79
N ARG A 139 5.91 -9.05 20.04
CA ARG A 139 6.05 -10.49 19.79
C ARG A 139 4.83 -11.37 20.13
N ASP A 140 4.65 -11.70 21.41
CA ASP A 140 3.66 -12.67 21.91
C ASP A 140 2.37 -12.00 22.46
N GLU A 141 2.28 -10.66 22.47
CA GLU A 141 1.28 -9.85 23.19
C GLU A 141 0.83 -8.52 22.56
N VAL A 142 -0.45 -8.22 22.76
CA VAL A 142 -1.08 -6.90 22.60
C VAL A 142 -1.86 -6.44 23.83
N TRP A 143 -2.57 -5.29 23.75
CA TRP A 143 -3.55 -4.85 24.76
C TRP A 143 -5.00 -5.37 24.40
N LYS A 144 -6.12 -5.09 25.10
CA LYS A 144 -7.43 -5.86 25.00
C LYS A 144 -8.24 -5.75 23.70
N VAL A 145 -9.35 -5.01 23.62
CA VAL A 145 -10.21 -4.81 22.44
C VAL A 145 -11.14 -3.57 22.52
N ASN A 146 -11.54 -3.04 21.36
CA ASN A 146 -12.14 -1.69 21.20
C ASN A 146 -13.69 -1.58 21.32
N ILE A 147 -14.48 -2.39 20.61
CA ILE A 147 -15.84 -2.02 20.12
C ILE A 147 -16.92 -3.14 20.34
N PRO A 148 -18.17 -3.09 19.78
CA PRO A 148 -19.28 -4.03 20.12
C PRO A 148 -19.36 -5.53 19.69
N HIS A 149 -18.72 -6.11 18.66
CA HIS A 149 -18.85 -7.55 18.32
C HIS A 149 -17.51 -8.32 18.03
N THR A 150 -16.82 -9.27 18.74
CA THR A 150 -16.82 -9.98 20.08
C THR A 150 -17.40 -11.42 20.22
N HIS A 151 -18.00 -11.74 21.38
CA HIS A 151 -18.16 -13.06 22.05
C HIS A 151 -18.04 -14.38 21.27
N LEU A 152 -18.54 -14.52 20.04
CA LEU A 152 -18.33 -15.72 19.22
C LEU A 152 -16.86 -15.94 18.81
N ALA A 153 -15.98 -15.04 19.25
CA ALA A 153 -14.65 -15.32 19.81
C ALA A 153 -14.46 -16.76 20.36
N SER A 154 -15.48 -17.34 20.99
CA SER A 154 -15.49 -18.75 21.43
C SER A 154 -15.02 -19.74 20.35
N GLU A 155 -15.48 -19.64 19.11
CA GLU A 155 -15.17 -20.58 18.00
C GLU A 155 -13.83 -20.33 17.27
N LYS A 156 -12.93 -19.54 17.88
CA LYS A 156 -11.47 -19.66 17.71
C LYS A 156 -10.68 -19.62 19.03
N SER A 157 -11.36 -19.53 20.18
CA SER A 157 -10.74 -19.62 21.52
C SER A 157 -10.30 -21.06 21.86
N ASP A 158 -11.01 -22.03 21.31
CA ASP A 158 -10.83 -23.47 21.46
C ASP A 158 -9.50 -23.99 20.89
N GLN A 159 -8.96 -23.32 19.88
CA GLN A 159 -7.79 -23.80 19.15
C GLN A 159 -6.45 -23.31 19.71
N ASN A 160 -6.43 -22.52 20.79
CA ASN A 160 -5.27 -21.77 21.29
C ASN A 160 -4.64 -20.82 20.26
N TRP A 161 -5.48 -20.34 19.33
CA TRP A 161 -5.17 -19.16 18.54
C TRP A 161 -5.11 -17.97 19.49
N MET A 162 -6.22 -17.65 20.17
CA MET A 162 -6.32 -16.42 20.95
C MET A 162 -6.66 -16.60 22.42
N VAL A 163 -6.15 -15.67 23.23
CA VAL A 163 -6.56 -15.49 24.62
C VAL A 163 -6.63 -14.00 24.96
N VAL A 164 -7.83 -13.41 24.88
CA VAL A 164 -8.10 -12.03 25.35
C VAL A 164 -7.95 -11.99 26.87
N LYS A 165 -6.91 -11.30 27.35
CA LYS A 165 -6.53 -11.19 28.75
C LYS A 165 -6.85 -9.81 29.32
N GLY A 166 -8.13 -9.46 29.33
CA GLY A 166 -8.74 -8.36 30.10
C GLY A 166 -8.32 -6.95 29.68
N ASP A 167 -7.03 -6.66 29.80
CA ASP A 167 -6.39 -5.51 29.20
C ASP A 167 -5.36 -5.86 28.11
N LYS A 168 -5.19 -7.15 27.76
CA LYS A 168 -4.31 -7.70 26.71
C LYS A 168 -4.97 -8.64 25.72
N ILE A 169 -4.27 -8.98 24.63
CA ILE A 169 -4.46 -10.26 23.96
C ILE A 169 -3.12 -10.92 23.72
N SER A 170 -3.09 -12.24 23.85
CA SER A 170 -1.93 -13.07 23.62
C SER A 170 -2.35 -14.18 22.67
N PHE A 171 -1.47 -14.56 21.75
CA PHE A 171 -1.82 -15.37 20.58
C PHE A 171 -0.97 -16.67 20.53
N PRO A 172 -1.15 -17.64 21.46
CA PRO A 172 0.01 -18.11 22.23
C PRO A 172 0.11 -19.62 22.49
N GLY A 173 -0.52 -20.49 21.69
CA GLY A 173 -0.48 -21.93 21.98
C GLY A 173 -0.49 -22.89 20.79
N GLY A 174 -1.29 -22.66 19.75
CA GLY A 174 -1.25 -23.56 18.59
C GLY A 174 -2.37 -23.40 17.58
N GLY A 175 -2.23 -24.12 16.46
CA GLY A 175 -3.04 -23.93 15.25
C GLY A 175 -3.93 -25.10 14.85
N THR A 176 -4.75 -24.93 13.81
CA THR A 176 -5.74 -25.93 13.36
C THR A 176 -5.19 -27.34 13.05
N HIS A 177 -3.88 -27.48 12.78
CA HIS A 177 -3.16 -28.77 12.69
C HIS A 177 -1.93 -28.82 13.63
N PHE A 178 -1.79 -27.88 14.56
CA PHE A 178 -0.71 -27.84 15.56
C PHE A 178 -1.12 -27.12 16.86
N HIS A 179 -2.25 -27.52 17.44
CA HIS A 179 -2.94 -26.90 18.59
C HIS A 179 -2.11 -26.74 19.89
N TYR A 180 -0.95 -27.39 19.96
CA TYR A 180 -0.16 -27.54 21.20
C TYR A 180 1.31 -27.10 21.03
N GLY A 181 1.61 -26.35 19.96
CA GLY A 181 2.92 -25.73 19.72
C GLY A 181 3.37 -25.83 18.26
N ALA A 182 3.61 -24.68 17.61
CA ALA A 182 4.13 -24.67 16.23
C ALA A 182 5.65 -24.89 16.16
N ASP A 183 6.37 -24.55 17.25
CA ASP A 183 7.73 -25.00 17.56
C ASP A 183 7.89 -26.52 17.39
N LYS A 184 6.94 -27.30 17.92
CA LYS A 184 6.91 -28.77 17.80
C LYS A 184 6.63 -29.22 16.38
N TYR A 185 5.79 -28.48 15.66
CA TYR A 185 5.42 -28.77 14.28
C TYR A 185 6.57 -28.45 13.29
N ILE A 186 7.30 -27.35 13.49
CA ILE A 186 8.58 -27.04 12.84
C ILE A 186 9.56 -28.20 13.02
N ALA A 187 9.76 -28.64 14.27
CA ALA A 187 10.66 -29.73 14.61
C ALA A 187 10.23 -31.05 13.94
N SER A 188 8.92 -31.31 13.83
CA SER A 188 8.37 -32.45 13.09
C SER A 188 8.69 -32.41 11.59
N ILE A 189 8.58 -31.24 10.95
CA ILE A 189 8.93 -31.08 9.52
C ILE A 189 10.43 -31.29 9.31
N ALA A 190 11.29 -30.74 10.18
CA ALA A 190 12.73 -30.98 10.15
C ALA A 190 13.07 -32.48 10.27
N ASN A 191 12.40 -33.16 11.21
CA ASN A 191 12.56 -34.60 11.44
C ASN A 191 12.13 -35.43 10.22
N MET A 192 10.98 -35.13 9.62
CA MET A 192 10.49 -35.80 8.40
C MET A 192 11.47 -35.70 7.22
N LEU A 193 12.28 -34.65 7.19
CA LEU A 193 13.29 -34.39 6.15
C LEU A 193 14.70 -34.86 6.55
N ASN A 194 14.84 -35.54 7.69
CA ASN A 194 16.11 -35.99 8.26
C ASN A 194 17.15 -34.86 8.42
N PHE A 195 16.68 -33.65 8.76
CA PHE A 195 17.57 -32.53 9.07
C PHE A 195 18.07 -32.59 10.50
N SER A 196 19.35 -32.27 10.67
CA SER A 196 20.08 -32.37 11.93
C SER A 196 19.44 -31.49 13.02
N ASN A 197 19.45 -31.99 14.26
CA ASN A 197 19.01 -31.31 15.49
C ASN A 197 17.54 -30.88 15.60
N ASN A 198 16.68 -31.11 14.60
CA ASN A 198 15.28 -30.65 14.48
C ASN A 198 15.07 -29.12 14.51
N ASN A 199 15.85 -28.36 15.29
CA ASN A 199 15.91 -26.91 15.21
C ASN A 199 16.43 -26.55 13.81
N LEU A 200 15.59 -25.86 13.03
CA LEU A 200 15.37 -26.18 11.61
C LEU A 200 16.54 -25.86 10.65
N ASN A 201 17.65 -25.29 11.14
CA ASN A 201 18.69 -24.55 10.41
C ASN A 201 19.30 -25.20 9.14
N ASN A 202 19.40 -26.53 9.07
CA ASN A 202 20.07 -27.30 8.00
C ASN A 202 21.40 -26.67 7.49
N GLU A 203 22.23 -26.11 8.38
CA GLU A 203 23.52 -25.44 8.06
C GLU A 203 23.38 -24.24 7.13
N GLY A 204 22.40 -23.39 7.42
CA GLY A 204 22.01 -22.32 6.52
C GLY A 204 21.49 -22.82 5.18
N ARG A 205 21.45 -24.14 4.92
CA ARG A 205 20.62 -24.73 3.86
C ARG A 205 19.14 -24.60 4.25
N LEU A 206 18.84 -24.22 5.50
CA LEU A 206 17.57 -23.69 6.01
C LEU A 206 17.79 -22.49 6.98
N ARG A 207 18.09 -21.27 6.53
CA ARG A 207 18.27 -20.05 7.39
C ARG A 207 17.11 -19.02 7.47
N THR A 208 15.93 -19.27 6.88
CA THR A 208 14.93 -18.22 6.56
C THR A 208 13.55 -18.83 6.06
N VAL A 209 12.29 -18.39 6.31
CA VAL A 209 11.04 -19.27 6.20
C VAL A 209 9.71 -18.56 5.80
N LEU A 210 8.68 -19.24 5.26
CA LEU A 210 7.30 -18.74 4.93
C LEU A 210 6.13 -19.22 5.88
N ASP A 211 4.82 -18.93 5.62
CA ASP A 211 3.65 -19.38 6.46
C ASP A 211 2.19 -19.23 5.86
N VAL A 212 1.17 -20.03 6.25
CA VAL A 212 -0.29 -19.99 5.84
C VAL A 212 -1.21 -20.80 6.81
N GLY A 213 -2.45 -20.32 6.98
CA GLY A 213 -3.69 -21.11 7.23
C GLY A 213 -4.04 -21.61 8.64
N CYS A 214 -3.06 -21.80 9.53
CA CYS A 214 -3.28 -22.47 10.81
C CYS A 214 -3.56 -21.63 12.08
N GLY A 215 -3.46 -20.29 12.10
CA GLY A 215 -3.84 -19.39 13.22
C GLY A 215 -3.09 -18.09 13.63
N VAL A 216 -2.09 -17.93 14.53
CA VAL A 216 -1.59 -16.54 14.92
C VAL A 216 -0.13 -16.39 15.49
N ALA A 217 0.94 -16.37 14.67
CA ALA A 217 2.40 -16.15 14.99
C ALA A 217 3.43 -17.24 15.48
N SER A 218 3.55 -18.51 15.06
CA SER A 218 4.53 -19.51 15.61
C SER A 218 5.17 -20.51 14.64
N PHE A 219 4.56 -20.87 13.52
CA PHE A 219 5.29 -21.52 12.43
C PHE A 219 6.37 -20.56 11.88
N GLY A 220 5.98 -19.45 11.27
CA GLY A 220 6.79 -18.24 11.19
C GLY A 220 6.90 -17.57 12.56
N GLY A 221 7.34 -18.29 13.59
CA GLY A 221 7.17 -17.76 14.94
C GLY A 221 7.72 -18.56 16.13
N TYR A 222 8.59 -19.52 15.88
CA TYR A 222 9.54 -20.01 16.89
C TYR A 222 10.90 -20.31 16.25
N LEU A 223 11.36 -19.34 15.46
CA LEU A 223 12.44 -19.49 14.50
C LEU A 223 13.59 -18.44 14.56
N LEU A 224 13.58 -17.38 15.41
CA LEU A 224 14.83 -16.68 15.81
C LEU A 224 15.86 -17.74 16.20
N SER A 225 15.32 -18.61 17.01
CA SER A 225 15.81 -19.87 17.49
C SER A 225 16.45 -20.75 16.42
N SER A 226 15.96 -20.79 15.19
CA SER A 226 16.56 -21.63 14.14
C SER A 226 17.64 -20.91 13.33
N ASP A 227 17.98 -19.68 13.73
CA ASP A 227 18.60 -18.69 12.87
C ASP A 227 17.78 -18.60 11.56
N ILE A 228 16.45 -18.48 11.70
CA ILE A 228 15.42 -18.44 10.65
C ILE A 228 14.41 -17.35 10.99
N ILE A 229 14.75 -16.10 10.72
CA ILE A 229 14.06 -14.99 11.38
C ILE A 229 12.83 -14.54 10.55
N ALA A 230 11.88 -15.45 10.29
CA ALA A 230 11.17 -15.70 9.00
C ALA A 230 10.28 -14.62 8.26
N MET A 231 9.19 -15.03 7.57
CA MET A 231 8.02 -14.26 6.89
C MET A 231 5.12 -14.44 7.72
N SER A 232 3.96 -14.18 6.96
CA SER A 232 2.72 -15.03 6.88
C SER A 232 1.70 -14.88 5.70
N LEU A 233 0.57 -15.65 5.66
CA LEU A 233 -0.49 -15.60 4.60
C LEU A 233 -1.96 -16.15 4.84
N ALA A 234 -3.01 -15.31 4.68
CA ALA A 234 -4.47 -15.64 4.61
C ALA A 234 -5.34 -14.46 4.05
N PRO A 235 -6.64 -14.64 3.70
CA PRO A 235 -7.46 -13.65 2.96
C PRO A 235 -7.90 -12.38 3.71
N ASN A 236 -8.44 -11.39 2.97
CA ASN A 236 -9.18 -10.20 3.48
C ASN A 236 -10.56 -10.76 3.85
N ASP A 237 -10.58 -11.62 4.87
CA ASP A 237 -11.56 -12.71 5.01
C ASP A 237 -12.90 -12.27 5.62
N VAL A 238 -13.98 -12.89 5.16
CA VAL A 238 -15.30 -12.76 5.76
C VAL A 238 -15.46 -13.45 7.12
N HIS A 239 -15.10 -14.74 7.21
CA HIS A 239 -15.88 -15.86 7.77
C HIS A 239 -17.02 -15.50 8.77
N GLN A 240 -18.10 -14.91 8.25
CA GLN A 240 -19.26 -14.40 9.01
C GLN A 240 -18.86 -13.43 10.14
N ASN A 241 -18.19 -12.35 9.75
CA ASN A 241 -17.54 -11.38 10.65
C ASN A 241 -16.51 -12.03 11.59
N GLN A 242 -15.53 -12.71 11.00
CA GLN A 242 -14.28 -13.15 11.65
C GLN A 242 -13.24 -11.86 12.04
N ILE A 243 -11.79 -10.45 10.90
CA ILE A 243 -10.95 -10.25 9.62
C ILE A 243 -9.56 -9.73 10.00
N GLN A 244 -9.39 -9.36 11.26
CA GLN A 244 -8.45 -8.33 11.70
C GLN A 244 -7.22 -8.96 12.37
N PHE A 245 -7.07 -10.28 12.16
CA PHE A 245 -6.25 -11.25 12.86
C PHE A 245 -4.75 -10.93 12.95
N ALA A 246 -4.19 -10.40 11.86
CA ALA A 246 -2.82 -9.91 11.80
C ALA A 246 -2.73 -8.41 11.94
N LEU A 247 -3.85 -7.71 11.84
CA LEU A 247 -3.85 -6.55 10.97
C LEU A 247 -3.45 -5.29 11.73
N GLU A 248 -4.08 -5.08 12.89
CA GLU A 248 -3.44 -4.38 14.02
C GLU A 248 -2.08 -4.97 14.39
N ARG A 249 -1.98 -6.30 14.28
CA ARG A 249 -1.00 -7.14 14.96
C ARG A 249 0.42 -6.91 14.38
N GLY A 250 0.77 -7.09 13.11
CA GLY A 250 2.08 -6.61 12.57
C GLY A 250 3.06 -7.58 11.90
N ILE A 251 2.66 -8.82 11.61
CA ILE A 251 3.20 -9.80 10.63
C ILE A 251 1.97 -10.24 9.78
N PRO A 252 2.05 -10.62 8.48
CA PRO A 252 0.86 -10.93 7.68
C PRO A 252 -0.28 -11.75 8.30
N ALA A 253 -1.49 -11.43 7.82
CA ALA A 253 -2.65 -12.29 7.56
C ALA A 253 -3.72 -11.41 6.94
N TYR A 254 -3.74 -11.38 5.62
CA TYR A 254 -3.91 -10.14 4.91
C TYR A 254 -4.75 -10.38 3.65
N LEU A 255 -4.16 -10.87 2.55
CA LEU A 255 -4.79 -11.50 1.39
C LEU A 255 -3.75 -11.79 0.29
N GLY A 256 -3.74 -13.03 -0.19
CA GLY A 256 -3.16 -13.35 -1.50
C GLY A 256 -2.70 -14.72 -2.15
N VAL A 257 -3.43 -15.26 -3.13
CA VAL A 257 -3.41 -16.66 -3.55
C VAL A 257 -2.82 -16.94 -4.93
N LEU A 258 -2.44 -18.20 -5.11
CA LEU A 258 -2.29 -18.91 -6.35
C LEU A 258 -3.66 -19.06 -7.00
N GLY A 259 -4.12 -18.00 -7.66
CA GLY A 259 -5.47 -17.96 -8.20
C GLY A 259 -5.68 -17.25 -9.54
N THR A 260 -5.55 -15.92 -9.72
CA THR A 260 -6.12 -15.28 -10.93
C THR A 260 -5.22 -15.38 -12.15
N LYS A 261 -4.20 -14.52 -12.08
CA LYS A 261 -4.02 -13.62 -13.20
C LYS A 261 -2.88 -13.88 -14.14
N ARG A 262 -1.68 -14.29 -13.71
CA ARG A 262 -1.18 -14.52 -12.34
C ARG A 262 -0.66 -13.24 -11.68
N LEU A 263 -1.43 -12.60 -10.80
CA LEU A 263 -0.82 -11.72 -9.79
C LEU A 263 0.18 -12.57 -9.00
N PRO A 264 1.37 -12.05 -8.69
CA PRO A 264 2.16 -11.27 -9.61
C PRO A 264 3.61 -11.78 -9.69
N TYR A 265 3.82 -13.06 -10.07
CA TYR A 265 5.03 -13.79 -9.62
C TYR A 265 6.16 -14.16 -10.61
N PRO A 266 7.44 -13.97 -10.20
CA PRO A 266 8.70 -14.33 -10.86
C PRO A 266 9.14 -15.79 -11.15
N SER A 267 10.12 -16.29 -10.37
CA SER A 267 11.28 -17.09 -10.74
C SER A 267 11.89 -18.04 -9.64
N ARG A 268 13.05 -18.69 -9.83
CA ARG A 268 13.63 -19.90 -9.11
C ARG A 268 14.04 -19.85 -7.60
N SER A 269 13.15 -20.04 -6.61
CA SER A 269 13.54 -19.90 -5.16
C SER A 269 13.60 -21.06 -4.16
N PHE A 270 12.52 -21.69 -3.75
CA PHE A 270 12.43 -22.27 -2.40
C PHE A 270 12.96 -23.68 -2.04
N GLU A 271 13.49 -23.76 -0.81
CA GLU A 271 13.84 -24.96 -0.03
C GLU A 271 13.57 -24.87 1.52
N LEU A 272 12.47 -24.26 2.03
CA LEU A 272 11.48 -24.83 3.03
C LEU A 272 10.57 -23.79 3.75
N ALA A 273 9.28 -24.15 4.06
CA ALA A 273 8.41 -23.71 5.18
C ALA A 273 6.93 -24.16 5.07
N HIS A 274 6.35 -25.08 5.89
CA HIS A 274 4.91 -25.50 6.13
C HIS A 274 3.79 -25.39 5.02
N CYS A 275 2.67 -26.13 5.03
CA CYS A 275 1.33 -25.62 4.56
C CYS A 275 0.31 -26.34 5.48
N SER A 276 -0.66 -25.63 6.06
CA SER A 276 -1.82 -26.17 6.78
C SER A 276 -3.17 -25.65 6.25
N ARG A 277 -4.18 -26.52 6.12
CA ARG A 277 -5.62 -26.22 5.97
C ARG A 277 -6.02 -24.94 5.21
N CYS A 278 -5.57 -24.82 3.97
CA CYS A 278 -5.60 -23.54 3.26
C CYS A 278 -6.90 -23.25 2.46
N ARG A 279 -7.69 -24.29 2.12
CA ARG A 279 -9.06 -24.32 1.52
C ARG A 279 -9.28 -23.71 0.11
N ILE A 280 -10.24 -24.19 -0.68
CA ILE A 280 -11.06 -23.30 -1.55
C ILE A 280 -12.57 -23.49 -1.24
N ASP A 281 -13.51 -23.26 -2.18
CA ASP A 281 -14.82 -22.62 -1.88
C ASP A 281 -15.96 -22.74 -2.96
N TRP A 282 -15.84 -23.32 -4.18
CA TRP A 282 -16.90 -23.24 -5.24
C TRP A 282 -16.91 -24.30 -6.40
N LEU A 283 -17.98 -24.32 -7.23
CA LEU A 283 -18.11 -25.14 -8.46
C LEU A 283 -18.74 -24.42 -9.69
N GLN A 284 -18.04 -24.26 -10.84
CA GLN A 284 -18.66 -24.08 -12.21
C GLN A 284 -17.80 -24.23 -13.52
N ARG A 285 -16.92 -23.30 -13.96
CA ARG A 285 -16.53 -23.11 -15.42
C ARG A 285 -15.35 -23.94 -16.04
N ASP A 286 -15.28 -25.27 -15.89
CA ASP A 286 -14.37 -26.22 -16.62
C ASP A 286 -12.82 -26.04 -16.53
N GLY A 287 -12.26 -24.84 -16.66
CA GLY A 287 -10.95 -24.44 -16.12
C GLY A 287 -11.07 -24.06 -14.64
N ILE A 288 -10.13 -23.29 -14.07
CA ILE A 288 -10.15 -22.79 -12.67
C ILE A 288 -9.55 -23.82 -11.66
N LEU A 289 -9.69 -23.68 -10.33
CA LEU A 289 -8.58 -23.70 -9.33
C LEU A 289 -7.84 -25.02 -8.90
N LEU A 290 -7.15 -25.74 -9.80
CA LEU A 290 -5.51 -25.86 -9.77
C LEU A 290 -4.11 -25.94 -11.66
N LEU A 291 -3.54 -25.09 -12.68
CA LEU A 291 -2.35 -25.33 -13.55
C LEU A 291 -1.29 -24.18 -13.88
N GLU A 292 -1.24 -22.97 -13.26
CA GLU A 292 0.06 -22.27 -12.61
C GLU A 292 1.45 -23.42 -10.16
N LEU A 293 0.92 -24.15 -9.10
CA LEU A 293 1.20 -25.56 -8.62
C LEU A 293 2.22 -26.44 -9.36
N ASP A 294 2.42 -26.24 -10.66
CA ASP A 294 2.92 -27.18 -11.66
C ASP A 294 4.39 -26.95 -12.12
N ARG A 295 4.81 -25.86 -12.80
CA ARG A 295 6.25 -25.45 -12.91
C ARG A 295 6.82 -24.94 -11.58
N LEU A 296 6.19 -25.31 -10.50
CA LEU A 296 6.24 -24.63 -9.24
C LEU A 296 7.47 -24.91 -8.38
N LEU A 297 8.58 -25.56 -8.81
CA LEU A 297 9.17 -26.65 -7.99
C LEU A 297 10.60 -26.67 -7.32
N ARG A 298 11.70 -26.04 -7.79
CA ARG A 298 13.13 -26.37 -7.44
C ARG A 298 14.07 -25.86 -8.54
N PRO A 299 15.39 -25.96 -8.34
CA PRO A 299 16.05 -27.27 -8.20
C PRO A 299 16.28 -27.77 -6.77
N GLY A 300 15.55 -28.81 -6.33
CA GLY A 300 15.73 -29.43 -4.99
C GLY A 300 14.89 -28.93 -3.79
N GLY A 301 13.71 -28.34 -3.98
CA GLY A 301 12.81 -28.00 -2.87
C GLY A 301 11.89 -29.18 -2.54
N TYR A 302 11.91 -29.71 -1.30
CA TYR A 302 11.12 -30.83 -0.75
C TYR A 302 9.90 -30.38 0.12
N PHE A 303 8.77 -30.08 -0.51
CA PHE A 303 7.56 -29.32 -0.12
C PHE A 303 6.49 -30.03 0.71
N ALA A 304 6.13 -29.50 1.87
CA ALA A 304 5.15 -30.01 2.82
C ALA A 304 3.73 -29.39 2.75
N TYR A 305 2.72 -30.21 2.99
CA TYR A 305 1.29 -29.91 3.07
C TYR A 305 0.64 -30.70 4.19
N SER A 306 -0.21 -30.06 4.99
CA SER A 306 -0.96 -30.63 6.12
C SER A 306 -2.45 -30.28 6.06
N SER A 307 -3.28 -31.19 5.58
CA SER A 307 -4.72 -30.99 5.41
C SER A 307 -5.42 -32.33 5.13
N PRO A 308 -6.75 -32.47 5.29
CA PRO A 308 -7.46 -33.75 5.18
C PRO A 308 -7.13 -34.54 3.92
N GLU A 309 -6.96 -33.85 2.79
CA GLU A 309 -6.69 -34.44 1.48
C GLU A 309 -5.30 -35.13 1.42
N ALA A 310 -4.45 -34.91 2.44
CA ALA A 310 -3.20 -35.66 2.62
C ALA A 310 -3.36 -36.96 3.42
N TYR A 311 -4.42 -37.15 4.22
CA TYR A 311 -4.48 -38.24 5.23
C TYR A 311 -5.85 -38.86 5.53
N ALA A 312 -6.98 -38.23 5.18
CA ALA A 312 -8.31 -38.84 5.26
C ALA A 312 -8.43 -39.98 4.23
N GLN A 313 -9.31 -40.95 4.47
CA GLN A 313 -9.28 -42.27 3.81
C GLN A 313 -10.61 -42.59 3.11
N ASP A 314 -11.21 -41.53 2.59
CA ASP A 314 -12.59 -41.44 2.14
C ASP A 314 -12.61 -40.86 0.72
N GLU A 315 -13.50 -41.31 -0.17
CA GLU A 315 -13.33 -41.15 -1.64
C GLU A 315 -13.73 -39.77 -2.21
N GLU A 316 -13.62 -38.71 -1.41
CA GLU A 316 -13.40 -37.34 -1.88
C GLU A 316 -11.94 -36.94 -1.63
N ASP A 317 -11.48 -36.91 -0.37
CA ASP A 317 -10.07 -36.70 0.02
C ASP A 317 -9.08 -37.65 -0.69
N LEU A 318 -9.48 -38.91 -0.93
CA LEU A 318 -8.68 -39.87 -1.69
C LEU A 318 -8.68 -39.59 -3.20
N ARG A 319 -9.77 -39.06 -3.77
CA ARG A 319 -9.89 -38.76 -5.20
C ARG A 319 -8.80 -37.77 -5.62
N ILE A 320 -8.61 -36.72 -4.82
CA ILE A 320 -7.67 -35.63 -5.15
C ILE A 320 -6.28 -35.77 -4.55
N TRP A 321 -6.13 -36.54 -3.46
CA TRP A 321 -4.85 -37.16 -3.17
C TRP A 321 -4.29 -37.87 -4.41
N LYS A 322 -5.11 -38.68 -5.11
CA LYS A 322 -4.70 -39.35 -6.36
C LYS A 322 -4.46 -38.35 -7.49
N GLU A 323 -5.38 -37.42 -7.75
CA GLU A 323 -5.25 -36.50 -8.88
C GLU A 323 -4.05 -35.56 -8.77
N MET A 324 -3.80 -34.94 -7.62
CA MET A 324 -2.62 -34.07 -7.50
C MET A 324 -1.35 -34.88 -7.35
N SER A 325 -1.35 -36.07 -6.75
CA SER A 325 -0.20 -36.98 -6.84
C SER A 325 0.17 -37.28 -8.29
N ALA A 326 -0.82 -37.60 -9.13
CA ALA A 326 -0.63 -37.81 -10.56
C ALA A 326 -0.19 -36.53 -11.30
N LEU A 327 -0.67 -35.35 -10.89
CA LEU A 327 -0.22 -34.07 -11.44
C LEU A 327 1.25 -33.82 -11.10
N VAL A 328 1.65 -33.92 -9.83
CA VAL A 328 3.05 -33.72 -9.43
C VAL A 328 3.98 -34.75 -10.06
N GLU A 329 3.58 -36.00 -10.20
CA GLU A 329 4.34 -37.00 -10.96
C GLU A 329 4.58 -36.56 -12.42
N ARG A 330 3.57 -36.04 -13.13
CA ARG A 330 3.74 -35.45 -14.47
C ARG A 330 4.63 -34.19 -14.46
N MET A 331 4.72 -33.50 -13.34
CA MET A 331 5.67 -32.41 -13.08
C MET A 331 7.07 -32.89 -12.63
N CYS A 332 7.34 -34.20 -12.77
CA CYS A 332 8.57 -34.90 -12.40
C CYS A 332 8.82 -35.08 -10.89
N TRP A 333 7.77 -35.14 -10.06
CA TRP A 333 7.93 -35.12 -8.61
C TRP A 333 8.01 -36.45 -7.92
N LYS A 334 8.52 -36.36 -6.69
CA LYS A 334 8.78 -37.49 -5.80
C LYS A 334 8.37 -37.11 -4.39
N ILE A 335 7.69 -37.99 -3.67
CA ILE A 335 7.46 -37.80 -2.24
C ILE A 335 8.83 -37.87 -1.53
N ALA A 336 9.16 -36.84 -0.78
CA ALA A 336 10.32 -36.77 0.11
C ALA A 336 10.03 -37.43 1.47
N ALA A 337 8.82 -37.23 2.00
CA ALA A 337 8.33 -37.86 3.22
C ALA A 337 6.80 -37.78 3.29
N LYS A 338 6.11 -38.73 3.91
CA LYS A 338 4.68 -38.61 4.26
C LYS A 338 4.47 -39.23 5.64
N ARG A 339 3.86 -38.50 6.57
CA ARG A 339 3.67 -38.93 7.97
C ARG A 339 2.51 -38.21 8.61
N ASN A 340 1.66 -38.95 9.32
CA ASN A 340 0.47 -38.44 10.00
C ASN A 340 -0.37 -37.59 9.03
N GLN A 341 -0.60 -36.33 9.37
CA GLN A 341 -1.41 -35.39 8.60
C GLN A 341 -0.61 -34.64 7.50
N THR A 342 0.69 -34.89 7.38
CA THR A 342 1.61 -34.11 6.54
C THR A 342 2.25 -34.94 5.44
N VAL A 343 2.27 -34.44 4.22
CA VAL A 343 2.99 -35.00 3.06
C VAL A 343 4.01 -33.98 2.55
N ILE A 344 5.18 -34.45 2.10
CA ILE A 344 6.31 -33.65 1.64
C ILE A 344 6.80 -34.17 0.28
N TRP A 345 6.95 -33.36 -0.78
CA TRP A 345 7.37 -33.77 -2.15
C TRP A 345 8.53 -32.92 -2.73
N VAL A 346 9.44 -33.44 -3.56
CA VAL A 346 10.66 -32.75 -4.03
C VAL A 346 10.86 -32.66 -5.55
N LYS A 347 11.52 -31.59 -6.03
CA LYS A 347 11.90 -31.46 -7.46
C LYS A 347 13.16 -32.25 -7.84
N PRO A 348 13.24 -32.71 -9.10
CA PRO A 348 14.51 -32.79 -9.79
C PRO A 348 15.42 -31.56 -9.59
N LEU A 349 16.71 -31.83 -9.66
CA LEU A 349 17.77 -30.84 -9.59
C LEU A 349 18.16 -30.30 -10.98
N THR A 350 17.52 -30.79 -12.05
CA THR A 350 17.90 -30.60 -13.46
C THR A 350 16.66 -30.59 -14.37
N ASN A 351 16.90 -30.48 -15.67
CA ASN A 351 15.88 -30.57 -16.71
C ASN A 351 15.65 -31.98 -17.27
N ASP A 352 16.38 -32.99 -16.77
CA ASP A 352 16.47 -34.30 -17.44
C ASP A 352 15.11 -34.98 -17.56
N CYS A 353 14.31 -34.97 -16.48
CA CYS A 353 12.98 -35.54 -16.51
C CYS A 353 12.02 -34.76 -17.44
N TYR A 354 12.14 -33.43 -17.56
CA TYR A 354 11.26 -32.68 -18.49
C TYR A 354 11.51 -33.06 -19.94
N LYS A 355 12.78 -33.31 -20.31
CA LYS A 355 13.19 -33.77 -21.64
C LYS A 355 12.77 -35.22 -21.94
N GLN A 356 12.35 -35.98 -20.94
CA GLN A 356 11.96 -37.39 -21.03
C GLN A 356 10.43 -37.58 -20.99
N ARG A 357 9.65 -36.51 -20.97
CA ARG A 357 8.18 -36.59 -20.93
C ARG A 357 7.62 -36.81 -22.33
N GLU A 358 6.61 -37.67 -22.42
CA GLU A 358 5.96 -38.01 -23.69
C GLU A 358 5.36 -36.75 -24.35
N PRO A 359 5.46 -36.59 -25.68
CA PRO A 359 4.87 -35.46 -26.39
C PRO A 359 3.38 -35.28 -26.04
N GLY A 360 3.03 -34.11 -25.50
CA GLY A 360 1.67 -33.79 -25.06
C GLY A 360 1.29 -34.20 -23.63
N THR A 361 2.20 -34.80 -22.84
CA THR A 361 2.01 -35.03 -21.39
C THR A 361 1.58 -33.73 -20.72
N ARG A 362 0.39 -33.65 -20.13
CA ARG A 362 -0.15 -32.36 -19.65
C ARG A 362 0.23 -31.97 -18.20
N PRO A 363 0.38 -30.66 -17.94
CA PRO A 363 0.47 -29.61 -18.97
C PRO A 363 1.87 -29.67 -19.67
N PRO A 364 2.11 -29.09 -20.87
CA PRO A 364 2.89 -29.85 -21.93
C PRO A 364 4.09 -29.26 -22.82
N LEU A 365 5.35 -29.18 -22.33
CA LEU A 365 6.56 -28.41 -22.79
C LEU A 365 6.33 -27.00 -23.44
N CYS A 366 6.60 -25.90 -22.72
CA CYS A 366 6.16 -24.54 -23.14
C CYS A 366 7.17 -24.09 -24.21
N LYS A 367 6.68 -24.26 -25.47
CA LYS A 367 7.03 -23.81 -26.85
C LYS A 367 7.76 -22.46 -26.91
N SER A 368 7.40 -21.55 -27.82
CA SER A 368 7.58 -20.11 -27.64
C SER A 368 6.42 -19.35 -28.34
N ASP A 369 6.36 -18.02 -28.43
CA ASP A 369 7.30 -17.02 -27.94
C ASP A 369 6.73 -16.26 -26.73
N ASP A 370 7.62 -16.04 -25.76
CA ASP A 370 7.25 -15.76 -24.37
C ASP A 370 8.49 -15.45 -23.54
N ASP A 371 8.56 -14.28 -22.90
CA ASP A 371 9.34 -14.12 -21.68
C ASP A 371 8.67 -14.85 -20.50
N PRO A 372 9.45 -15.60 -19.69
CA PRO A 372 8.89 -16.32 -18.54
C PRO A 372 9.37 -15.98 -17.12
N ASP A 373 9.36 -14.73 -16.64
CA ASP A 373 9.39 -14.38 -15.20
C ASP A 373 8.88 -12.94 -15.06
N ALA A 374 8.11 -12.61 -14.01
CA ALA A 374 7.18 -11.50 -14.13
C ALA A 374 6.58 -10.88 -12.84
N VAL A 375 6.10 -9.60 -12.87
CA VAL A 375 5.21 -8.99 -11.84
C VAL A 375 3.98 -8.03 -12.16
N TRP A 376 3.69 -7.39 -13.32
CA TRP A 376 2.44 -6.56 -13.53
C TRP A 376 1.89 -6.38 -15.00
N GLY A 377 0.67 -6.83 -15.31
CA GLY A 377 -0.03 -6.66 -16.62
C GLY A 377 -0.02 -7.76 -17.71
N VAL A 378 0.55 -8.95 -17.45
CA VAL A 378 0.49 -10.23 -18.24
C VAL A 378 -1.06 -10.48 -18.58
N PRO A 379 -1.75 -11.09 -19.57
CA PRO A 379 -2.75 -12.21 -19.41
C PRO A 379 -2.41 -13.77 -19.27
N MET A 380 -2.84 -14.39 -18.13
CA MET A 380 -3.05 -15.80 -17.66
C MET A 380 -2.47 -16.95 -18.47
N LYS A 381 -1.68 -17.76 -17.76
CA LYS A 381 -1.12 -18.96 -18.32
C LYS A 381 -0.82 -20.08 -17.29
N ALA A 382 -0.88 -21.37 -17.69
CA ALA A 382 -0.86 -22.57 -16.80
C ALA A 382 -0.20 -23.90 -17.31
N CYS A 383 1.13 -24.14 -17.16
CA CYS A 383 1.96 -25.24 -17.73
C CYS A 383 3.37 -25.52 -16.93
N ILE A 384 4.31 -26.50 -17.20
CA ILE A 384 5.56 -27.02 -16.44
C ILE A 384 7.16 -26.86 -16.82
N THR A 385 7.84 -26.00 -17.63
CA THR A 385 9.01 -26.49 -18.51
C THR A 385 10.55 -26.54 -18.11
N PRO A 386 11.54 -27.00 -18.94
CA PRO A 386 12.98 -27.05 -18.56
C PRO A 386 13.77 -25.73 -18.58
N TYR A 387 14.33 -25.31 -17.43
CA TYR A 387 14.99 -24.01 -17.19
C TYR A 387 16.39 -23.79 -17.84
N SER A 388 17.20 -22.83 -17.34
CA SER A 388 18.44 -22.40 -18.00
C SER A 388 19.54 -23.45 -18.06
N ASN A 389 20.33 -23.39 -19.13
CA ASN A 389 21.46 -24.28 -19.38
C ASN A 389 22.54 -24.23 -18.29
N GLN A 390 22.75 -23.08 -17.63
CA GLN A 390 23.68 -23.00 -16.51
C GLN A 390 23.17 -23.76 -15.28
N GLN A 391 21.91 -23.54 -14.89
CA GLN A 391 21.31 -24.19 -13.72
C GLN A 391 21.15 -25.70 -13.92
N HIS A 392 20.82 -26.10 -15.15
CA HIS A 392 20.79 -27.50 -15.59
C HIS A 392 22.13 -28.20 -15.45
N LYS A 393 23.24 -27.52 -15.82
CA LYS A 393 24.60 -28.02 -15.62
C LYS A 393 25.02 -28.02 -14.14
N ALA A 394 24.59 -27.01 -13.37
CA ALA A 394 24.91 -26.85 -11.95
C ALA A 394 24.18 -27.84 -11.02
N LYS A 395 23.16 -28.57 -11.52
CA LYS A 395 22.33 -29.52 -10.74
C LYS A 395 21.80 -28.92 -9.44
N GLY A 396 21.42 -27.64 -9.47
CA GLY A 396 21.17 -26.90 -8.25
C GLY A 396 21.04 -25.40 -8.49
N THR A 397 21.10 -24.66 -7.39
CA THR A 397 20.83 -23.22 -7.32
C THR A 397 22.04 -22.38 -7.73
N GLY A 398 23.24 -22.90 -7.46
CA GLY A 398 24.51 -22.19 -7.63
C GLY A 398 24.83 -21.18 -6.52
N LEU A 399 24.13 -21.24 -5.38
CA LEU A 399 24.20 -20.23 -4.33
C LEU A 399 24.98 -20.72 -3.09
N ALA A 400 25.57 -19.78 -2.35
CA ALA A 400 26.93 -19.90 -1.81
C ALA A 400 27.09 -20.50 -0.38
N PRO A 401 28.31 -20.69 0.21
CA PRO A 401 28.55 -21.55 1.40
C PRO A 401 28.34 -21.08 2.88
N TRP A 402 28.40 -22.06 3.78
CA TRP A 402 28.29 -21.97 5.24
C TRP A 402 29.66 -22.18 5.93
N PRO A 403 29.96 -21.51 7.04
CA PRO A 403 30.06 -19.35 7.22
C PRO A 403 30.69 -18.69 5.98
N ALA A 404 31.19 -19.47 5.02
CA ALA A 404 32.16 -19.02 4.02
C ALA A 404 31.53 -18.40 2.76
N ARG A 405 30.72 -17.33 2.90
CA ARG A 405 30.13 -16.60 1.75
C ARG A 405 29.86 -15.11 1.99
N LEU A 406 29.28 -14.78 3.15
CA LEU A 406 29.09 -13.48 3.82
C LEU A 406 28.39 -12.30 3.06
N ILE A 407 28.59 -12.10 1.76
CA ILE A 407 28.07 -11.02 0.88
C ILE A 407 28.30 -11.43 -0.60
N THR A 408 28.03 -12.68 -0.98
CA THR A 408 28.80 -13.31 -2.10
C THR A 408 28.65 -12.66 -3.48
N PRO A 409 29.67 -12.82 -4.36
CA PRO A 409 29.65 -13.12 -5.81
C PRO A 409 28.41 -13.82 -6.44
N PRO A 410 28.36 -13.98 -7.78
CA PRO A 410 27.18 -14.42 -8.54
C PRO A 410 26.65 -15.85 -8.26
N PRO A 411 25.65 -16.32 -9.05
CA PRO A 411 26.10 -17.10 -10.20
C PRO A 411 25.62 -16.58 -11.54
N ARG A 412 24.55 -15.80 -11.58
CA ARG A 412 23.93 -15.47 -12.87
C ARG A 412 23.86 -13.97 -13.13
N LEU A 413 24.45 -13.15 -12.26
CA LEU A 413 25.10 -11.89 -12.68
C LEU A 413 25.89 -12.26 -13.95
N ALA A 414 26.86 -13.19 -13.83
CA ALA A 414 27.74 -13.74 -14.88
C ALA A 414 28.67 -12.67 -15.52
N ASP A 415 28.92 -12.71 -16.84
CA ASP A 415 28.87 -11.42 -17.56
C ASP A 415 27.47 -10.89 -17.28
N PHE A 416 27.39 -9.74 -16.64
CA PHE A 416 26.10 -9.18 -16.32
C PHE A 416 25.77 -7.93 -17.10
N GLY A 417 26.51 -7.48 -18.10
CA GLY A 417 26.52 -6.05 -18.45
C GLY A 417 27.02 -5.14 -17.31
N TYR A 418 26.89 -5.57 -16.06
CA TYR A 418 27.74 -5.30 -14.92
C TYR A 418 28.81 -6.40 -14.73
N SER A 419 29.65 -6.19 -13.72
CA SER A 419 30.56 -7.19 -13.18
C SER A 419 30.26 -7.50 -11.70
N ALA A 420 30.93 -8.53 -11.16
CA ALA A 420 31.01 -8.76 -9.71
C ALA A 420 31.68 -7.58 -8.97
N GLU A 421 32.53 -6.79 -9.63
CA GLU A 421 33.23 -5.66 -9.01
C GLU A 421 32.31 -4.46 -8.81
N MET A 422 31.45 -4.11 -9.77
CA MET A 422 30.42 -3.07 -9.56
C MET A 422 29.49 -3.45 -8.39
N PHE A 423 29.30 -4.76 -8.28
CA PHE A 423 28.57 -5.52 -7.26
C PHE A 423 29.32 -5.70 -5.93
N GLU A 424 30.55 -5.18 -5.83
CA GLU A 424 31.35 -5.11 -4.60
C GLU A 424 31.78 -3.69 -4.25
N LYS A 425 32.30 -2.90 -5.22
CA LYS A 425 32.71 -1.48 -5.11
C LYS A 425 31.69 -0.77 -4.26
N ASP A 426 30.52 -0.78 -4.85
CA ASP A 426 29.46 0.05 -4.38
C ASP A 426 28.66 -0.75 -3.34
N THR A 427 28.79 -2.08 -3.28
CA THR A 427 28.38 -2.91 -2.12
C THR A 427 29.05 -2.54 -0.78
N LYS A 428 29.91 -1.53 -0.77
CA LYS A 428 30.47 -0.86 0.41
C LYS A 428 29.89 0.54 0.66
N VAL A 429 29.29 1.20 -0.33
CA VAL A 429 29.00 2.63 -0.27
C VAL A 429 27.76 2.94 0.55
N TRP A 430 26.77 2.05 0.53
CA TRP A 430 25.68 2.04 1.50
C TRP A 430 25.78 0.87 2.47
N GLN A 431 27.02 0.44 2.70
CA GLN A 431 27.48 0.26 4.06
C GLN A 431 27.84 1.64 4.60
N HIS A 432 28.91 2.27 4.10
CA HIS A 432 29.45 3.53 4.59
C HIS A 432 28.37 4.56 4.96
N ARG A 433 27.52 4.86 4.00
CA ARG A 433 26.52 5.90 4.14
C ARG A 433 25.20 5.43 4.78
N VAL A 434 25.01 4.11 4.97
CA VAL A 434 24.15 3.54 6.03
C VAL A 434 24.76 3.71 7.44
N GLU A 435 26.10 3.64 7.57
CA GLU A 435 26.81 3.10 8.76
C GLU A 435 27.41 4.12 9.74
N ASN A 436 28.59 4.69 9.44
CA ASN A 436 29.15 5.75 10.26
C ASN A 436 28.29 6.99 10.02
N TYR A 437 27.43 6.94 9.02
CA TYR A 437 26.27 7.78 8.94
C TYR A 437 25.09 7.28 9.84
N TRP A 438 24.98 6.05 10.39
CA TRP A 438 24.13 5.59 11.55
C TRP A 438 24.39 6.34 12.90
N ASN A 439 24.63 7.65 12.85
CA ASN A 439 25.38 8.39 13.83
C ASN A 439 24.66 9.64 14.35
N LEU A 440 24.99 10.83 13.85
CA LEU A 440 25.00 12.11 14.61
C LEU A 440 23.61 12.76 14.75
N LEU A 441 22.63 11.90 15.05
CA LEU A 441 21.18 12.07 15.08
C LEU A 441 20.46 10.93 15.83
N SER A 442 21.03 9.71 15.83
CA SER A 442 20.74 8.68 16.84
C SER A 442 20.64 9.20 18.29
N PRO A 443 21.39 10.24 18.76
CA PRO A 443 21.06 11.16 19.85
C PRO A 443 20.01 10.76 20.87
N LYS A 444 20.56 10.31 22.02
CA LYS A 444 19.91 9.72 23.20
C LYS A 444 19.34 8.30 22.97
N ILE A 445 19.57 7.73 21.78
CA ILE A 445 19.76 6.32 21.40
C ILE A 445 19.11 5.25 22.29
N GLN A 446 18.26 4.39 21.71
CA GLN A 446 18.17 3.01 22.21
C GLN A 446 17.80 2.01 21.11
N SER A 447 18.01 0.73 21.40
CA SER A 447 18.02 -0.36 20.43
C SER A 447 16.68 -1.01 20.18
N ASP A 448 15.59 -0.62 20.87
CA ASP A 448 14.29 -1.33 20.88
C ASP A 448 12.90 -0.64 20.71
N THR A 449 12.58 0.66 20.51
CA THR A 449 13.23 1.99 20.37
C THR A 449 14.19 2.26 19.23
N LEU A 450 15.09 1.36 18.90
CA LEU A 450 15.24 0.93 17.52
C LEU A 450 14.30 -0.26 17.42
N ARG A 451 14.79 -1.50 17.39
CA ARG A 451 14.13 -2.76 16.95
C ARG A 451 13.25 -2.66 15.68
N ASN A 452 13.26 -1.48 15.08
CA ASN A 452 12.74 -0.99 13.84
C ASN A 452 13.90 -0.14 13.30
N LEU A 453 14.44 -0.51 12.14
CA LEU A 453 15.44 0.16 11.27
C LEU A 453 15.18 -0.35 9.84
N MET A 454 15.70 0.21 8.73
CA MET A 454 15.18 -0.30 7.43
C MET A 454 15.89 -0.10 6.08
N ASP A 455 16.14 1.14 5.59
CA ASP A 455 16.66 1.45 4.23
C ASP A 455 15.69 1.47 3.03
N MET A 456 14.57 2.21 3.14
CA MET A 456 13.42 2.29 2.19
C MET A 456 13.87 2.97 0.91
N LYS A 457 14.15 2.24 -0.19
CA LYS A 457 14.00 0.79 -0.41
C LYS A 457 15.14 0.08 -1.12
N ALA A 458 14.95 -1.21 -1.44
CA ALA A 458 15.98 -2.01 -2.05
C ALA A 458 15.97 -1.90 -3.56
N ASN A 459 17.07 -1.52 -4.17
CA ASN A 459 17.30 -1.82 -5.58
C ASN A 459 18.04 -3.13 -5.84
N LEU A 460 18.64 -3.67 -4.79
CA LEU A 460 18.96 -5.08 -4.56
C LEU A 460 19.02 -5.32 -3.03
N GLY A 461 19.68 -4.43 -2.27
CA GLY A 461 19.37 -4.10 -0.87
C GLY A 461 20.53 -3.64 0.02
N SER A 462 20.61 -2.36 0.42
CA SER A 462 21.77 -1.83 1.15
C SER A 462 21.87 -2.19 2.61
N PHE A 463 20.83 -1.97 3.41
CA PHE A 463 20.82 -2.26 4.86
C PHE A 463 20.83 -3.70 5.40
N ALA A 464 20.58 -4.81 4.70
CA ALA A 464 20.55 -5.08 3.29
C ALA A 464 21.53 -6.17 2.99
N ALA A 465 22.77 -5.71 2.86
CA ALA A 465 23.89 -6.29 3.55
C ALA A 465 24.24 -5.55 4.85
N ALA A 466 23.92 -4.27 4.97
CA ALA A 466 24.85 -3.32 5.58
C ALA A 466 24.79 -3.27 7.10
N LEU A 467 23.61 -3.20 7.67
CA LEU A 467 23.40 -3.38 9.11
C LEU A 467 22.37 -4.50 9.37
N LYS A 468 22.54 -5.60 8.62
CA LYS A 468 22.55 -7.01 9.07
C LYS A 468 22.74 -7.26 10.58
N SER A 469 23.50 -6.38 11.24
CA SER A 469 23.85 -6.38 12.66
C SER A 469 22.72 -5.89 13.57
N LYS A 470 21.52 -5.66 13.01
CA LYS A 470 20.34 -5.17 13.69
C LYS A 470 19.26 -6.26 13.51
N ASP A 471 19.28 -7.31 14.33
CA ASP A 471 18.51 -8.57 14.23
C ASP A 471 16.96 -8.48 14.35
N VAL A 472 16.32 -7.36 13.98
CA VAL A 472 15.28 -6.75 14.81
C VAL A 472 13.79 -6.80 14.32
N TRP A 473 13.23 -5.91 13.45
CA TRP A 473 12.27 -6.21 12.33
C TRP A 473 13.13 -7.01 11.13
N VAL A 474 13.22 -6.99 9.72
CA VAL A 474 12.59 -6.30 8.46
C VAL A 474 11.41 -6.91 7.61
N MET A 475 10.65 -6.01 6.94
CA MET A 475 9.51 -6.04 5.97
C MET A 475 10.01 -5.40 4.63
N ASN A 476 9.49 -5.52 3.37
CA ASN A 476 10.32 -5.56 2.12
C ASN A 476 9.89 -4.80 0.77
N VAL A 477 10.75 -4.48 -0.26
CA VAL A 477 10.45 -3.76 -1.58
C VAL A 477 11.66 -3.68 -2.56
N VAL A 478 11.52 -4.06 -3.85
CA VAL A 478 12.38 -3.66 -5.01
C VAL A 478 11.54 -3.25 -6.26
N PRO A 479 11.24 -1.95 -6.54
CA PRO A 479 9.83 -1.54 -7.72
C PRO A 479 9.74 -2.36 -8.99
N GLU A 480 8.57 -2.28 -9.63
CA GLU A 480 8.37 -2.93 -10.92
C GLU A 480 9.18 -2.35 -12.11
N ASP A 481 9.52 -1.05 -12.17
CA ASP A 481 9.84 -0.16 -13.42
C ASP A 481 11.50 -0.29 -13.52
N GLY A 482 12.25 -1.20 -12.87
CA GLY A 482 13.76 -1.29 -12.96
C GLY A 482 14.48 -1.89 -14.22
N PRO A 483 15.72 -2.42 -14.13
CA PRO A 483 16.37 -3.22 -15.20
C PRO A 483 16.81 -4.59 -14.69
N ASN A 484 17.26 -5.52 -15.54
CA ASN A 484 17.11 -6.97 -15.37
C ASN A 484 18.04 -7.68 -14.31
N THR A 485 18.15 -7.22 -13.04
CA THR A 485 18.87 -7.83 -11.88
C THR A 485 18.90 -9.36 -11.81
N LEU A 486 17.80 -10.05 -12.15
CA LEU A 486 17.10 -10.99 -11.25
C LEU A 486 17.92 -12.18 -10.76
N LYS A 487 19.02 -12.45 -11.42
CA LYS A 487 19.66 -13.74 -11.48
C LYS A 487 20.45 -14.05 -10.17
N ILE A 488 19.99 -13.51 -9.03
CA ILE A 488 20.81 -12.77 -8.07
C ILE A 488 20.31 -12.71 -6.61
N ILE A 489 19.02 -12.78 -6.29
CA ILE A 489 18.57 -12.47 -4.92
C ILE A 489 18.84 -13.53 -3.82
N TYR A 490 18.70 -14.85 -4.05
CA TYR A 490 18.96 -15.83 -2.97
C TYR A 490 20.46 -16.07 -2.76
N ASP A 491 21.29 -15.54 -3.65
CA ASP A 491 22.73 -15.52 -3.50
C ASP A 491 23.12 -14.81 -2.19
N ARG A 492 22.39 -13.74 -1.80
CA ARG A 492 22.61 -12.97 -0.56
C ARG A 492 21.53 -13.12 0.54
N GLY A 493 20.35 -13.68 0.27
CA GLY A 493 19.76 -14.71 1.18
C GLY A 493 18.59 -14.45 2.14
N LEU A 494 17.98 -13.27 2.14
CA LEU A 494 16.98 -12.82 3.12
C LEU A 494 15.46 -13.12 2.83
N MET A 495 14.60 -12.23 2.25
CA MET A 495 13.10 -12.36 2.23
C MET A 495 12.34 -11.76 0.99
N GLY A 496 11.02 -11.98 0.79
CA GLY A 496 10.18 -11.02 0.00
C GLY A 496 8.88 -11.34 -0.82
N SER A 497 8.36 -10.32 -1.56
CA SER A 497 7.09 -10.16 -2.34
C SER A 497 7.18 -9.12 -3.54
N VAL A 498 6.13 -8.37 -4.03
CA VAL A 498 6.13 -7.47 -5.27
C VAL A 498 5.46 -6.06 -5.24
N HIS A 499 6.02 -4.94 -5.75
CA HIS A 499 5.63 -3.47 -5.63
C HIS A 499 5.68 -2.57 -6.89
N ASN A 500 4.85 -1.49 -6.83
CA ASN A 500 3.02 0.19 -8.30
C ASN A 500 2.49 1.64 -7.85
N TRP A 501 3.09 2.69 -8.39
CA TRP A 501 2.80 4.06 -8.04
C TRP A 501 2.83 4.97 -9.28
N CYS A 502 1.79 5.03 -10.10
CA CYS A 502 0.79 6.07 -9.82
C CYS A 502 -0.44 5.36 -9.18
N GLU A 503 -0.61 4.01 -9.21
CA GLU A 503 -1.73 3.33 -8.53
C GLU A 503 -1.44 1.87 -7.99
N SER A 504 -1.26 1.44 -6.72
CA SER A 504 -1.02 2.10 -5.42
C SER A 504 -1.47 1.30 -4.13
N TYR A 505 -0.70 1.28 -3.01
CA TYR A 505 -0.78 0.30 -1.87
C TYR A 505 -1.89 0.59 -0.80
N SER A 506 -3.16 0.25 -1.07
CA SER A 506 -4.39 0.14 -0.20
C SER A 506 -4.70 1.09 0.97
N ILE A 507 -3.80 1.21 1.95
CA ILE A 507 -4.12 0.51 3.23
C ILE A 507 -5.02 1.26 4.17
N TYR A 508 -5.15 0.84 5.40
CA TYR A 508 -5.98 1.54 6.37
C TYR A 508 -4.95 2.25 7.42
N PRO A 509 -5.23 2.57 8.74
CA PRO A 509 -4.47 2.06 9.94
C PRO A 509 -3.33 2.72 10.93
N ARG A 510 -2.85 2.12 12.11
CA ARG A 510 -1.66 2.12 13.15
C ARG A 510 -0.79 0.81 13.51
N THR A 511 0.57 0.68 13.30
CA THR A 511 1.45 -0.50 13.70
C THR A 511 3.03 -0.49 13.76
N TYR A 512 3.84 -0.10 12.73
CA TYR A 512 5.35 -0.21 12.41
C TYR A 512 6.47 0.63 13.17
N ASP A 513 7.46 1.30 12.51
CA ASP A 513 8.19 2.57 12.86
C ASP A 513 9.30 3.06 11.85
N LEU A 514 10.59 2.71 12.02
CA LEU A 514 11.82 3.53 11.75
C LEU A 514 12.74 3.03 10.58
N LEU A 515 13.40 3.93 9.81
CA LEU A 515 13.94 3.68 8.43
C LEU A 515 15.44 4.11 8.14
N HIS A 516 15.93 4.06 6.86
CA HIS A 516 17.24 4.55 6.26
C HIS A 516 17.09 4.87 4.73
N ALA A 517 17.98 5.63 4.03
CA ALA A 517 18.03 5.70 2.54
C ALA A 517 19.32 6.28 1.86
N TRP A 518 19.44 6.19 0.51
CA TRP A 518 20.46 6.85 -0.37
C TRP A 518 19.94 7.80 -1.47
N THR A 519 19.67 7.34 -2.73
CA THR A 519 19.62 8.17 -3.96
C THR A 519 18.80 9.43 -3.87
N VAL A 520 17.80 9.57 -3.04
CA VAL A 520 16.81 8.53 -2.78
C VAL A 520 16.06 8.19 -4.09
N PHE A 521 16.16 8.95 -5.21
CA PHE A 521 15.46 10.22 -5.42
C PHE A 521 14.76 10.38 -6.77
N SER A 522 15.06 11.43 -7.52
CA SER A 522 14.10 12.26 -8.25
C SER A 522 13.22 11.60 -9.32
N ASP A 523 12.31 10.68 -8.92
CA ASP A 523 11.60 9.82 -9.88
C ASP A 523 10.04 9.52 -9.82
N ILE A 524 9.19 10.48 -9.41
CA ILE A 524 7.72 10.94 -9.51
C ILE A 524 7.21 12.47 -9.80
N LEU A 525 7.94 13.59 -10.17
CA LEU A 525 7.72 15.00 -10.77
C LEU A 525 9.04 15.56 -11.38
N LYS A 526 9.16 16.11 -12.61
CA LYS A 526 8.28 16.26 -13.82
C LYS A 526 8.61 15.22 -14.91
N LYS A 527 7.77 15.06 -15.95
CA LYS A 527 7.14 13.79 -16.44
C LYS A 527 5.63 13.72 -16.06
N ASP A 528 5.10 14.79 -15.48
CA ASP A 528 3.73 15.34 -15.47
C ASP A 528 2.42 14.65 -15.00
N CYS A 529 2.47 13.46 -14.37
CA CYS A 529 1.78 13.13 -13.09
C CYS A 529 2.37 14.18 -12.01
N SER A 530 2.55 13.85 -10.73
CA SER A 530 3.25 14.62 -9.68
C SER A 530 3.68 13.71 -8.48
N ALA A 531 4.70 14.03 -7.67
CA ALA A 531 4.85 15.06 -6.64
C ALA A 531 3.89 14.88 -5.47
N GLU A 532 3.08 15.89 -5.10
CA GLU A 532 2.40 15.98 -3.79
C GLU A 532 1.52 14.78 -3.50
N ASP A 533 1.08 14.10 -4.56
CA ASP A 533 0.55 12.75 -4.65
C ASP A 533 1.01 11.76 -3.58
N LEU A 534 2.00 10.87 -3.79
CA LEU A 534 2.45 10.07 -2.63
C LEU A 534 3.15 10.93 -1.57
N LEU A 535 3.33 12.21 -1.84
CA LEU A 535 3.66 13.17 -0.83
C LEU A 535 2.50 13.58 0.10
N ILE A 536 1.35 12.93 -0.05
CA ILE A 536 0.24 12.73 0.91
C ILE A 536 0.45 11.49 1.77
N GLU A 537 1.39 10.64 1.39
CA GLU A 537 1.14 9.20 1.49
C GLU A 537 2.40 8.33 1.54
N MET A 538 3.53 8.91 1.92
CA MET A 538 4.48 8.22 2.79
C MET A 538 3.87 8.16 4.21
N ASP A 539 2.54 7.97 4.31
CA ASP A 539 1.69 8.39 5.41
C ASP A 539 0.85 7.29 6.04
N ARG A 540 1.08 6.02 5.70
CA ARG A 540 1.15 5.05 6.79
C ARG A 540 1.93 3.76 6.58
N ILE A 541 3.21 3.48 6.92
CA ILE A 541 4.47 4.17 7.28
C ILE A 541 4.44 4.99 8.59
N LEU A 542 5.55 5.19 9.33
CA LEU A 542 5.73 6.21 10.39
C LEU A 542 5.23 6.09 11.87
N ARG A 543 5.96 6.72 12.81
CA ARG A 543 5.49 7.06 14.17
C ARG A 543 6.18 8.34 14.72
N PRO A 544 5.60 9.02 15.73
CA PRO A 544 6.38 9.49 16.88
C PRO A 544 7.07 8.29 17.56
N THR A 545 8.23 7.81 17.09
CA THR A 545 9.38 8.73 17.03
C THR A 545 10.61 8.09 16.32
N GLY A 546 10.58 7.84 15.00
CA GLY A 546 11.69 7.20 14.23
C GLY A 546 12.64 8.13 13.40
N PHE A 547 13.22 7.68 12.26
CA PHE A 547 14.46 8.17 11.59
C PHE A 547 14.26 8.65 10.08
N ILE A 548 15.01 9.67 9.55
CA ILE A 548 15.19 10.20 8.12
C ILE A 548 16.51 10.89 7.68
N ILE A 549 17.01 10.56 6.49
CA ILE A 549 18.16 11.21 5.81
C ILE A 549 17.63 12.22 4.80
N ILE A 550 18.47 13.15 4.31
CA ILE A 550 18.91 13.24 2.90
C ILE A 550 19.79 14.50 2.65
N ARG A 551 20.66 14.45 1.62
CA ARG A 551 21.61 15.48 1.10
C ARG A 551 22.03 15.21 -0.34
N ASP A 552 21.89 16.16 -1.25
CA ASP A 552 22.15 15.96 -2.68
C ASP A 552 22.47 17.24 -3.41
N LYS A 553 22.79 17.02 -4.70
CA LYS A 553 23.08 18.30 -7.27
C LYS A 553 22.20 19.61 -7.77
N PRO A 554 22.66 20.87 -7.64
CA PRO A 554 22.04 21.86 -6.73
C PRO A 554 20.48 21.96 -6.69
N SER A 555 19.80 21.98 -7.85
CA SER A 555 18.40 22.41 -8.01
C SER A 555 17.36 21.65 -7.18
N VAL A 556 17.51 20.33 -7.00
CA VAL A 556 16.46 19.39 -6.47
C VAL A 556 16.00 19.11 -4.90
N VAL A 557 17.20 19.76 -2.47
CA VAL A 557 17.36 19.25 -1.07
C VAL A 557 16.51 19.83 0.03
N GLU A 558 16.38 21.14 0.19
CA GLU A 558 15.72 22.09 -0.70
C GLU A 558 14.25 21.61 -1.05
N PHE A 559 13.29 22.12 -1.88
CA PHE A 559 11.77 22.32 -1.69
C PHE A 559 10.97 21.81 -0.43
N ILE A 560 11.47 20.92 0.42
CA ILE A 560 10.95 20.45 1.70
C ILE A 560 10.36 21.56 2.57
N LYS A 561 11.04 22.69 2.71
CA LYS A 561 10.73 23.90 3.49
C LYS A 561 9.25 24.26 3.24
N LYS A 562 8.69 24.12 2.03
CA LYS A 562 7.28 24.43 1.73
C LYS A 562 6.30 23.36 2.18
N HIS A 563 6.73 22.11 2.25
CA HIS A 563 5.91 21.00 2.69
C HIS A 563 6.65 20.02 3.62
N MET A 564 6.22 20.11 4.86
CA MET A 564 5.73 19.01 5.69
C MET A 564 4.22 19.18 5.68
N THR A 565 3.71 20.41 5.61
CA THR A 565 4.08 21.48 6.55
C THR A 565 3.97 21.02 8.00
N ALA A 566 3.38 19.85 8.24
CA ALA A 566 2.32 19.93 9.20
C ALA A 566 1.73 18.63 9.72
N LEU A 567 1.99 17.41 9.27
CA LEU A 567 1.22 16.23 9.76
C LEU A 567 1.50 15.74 11.21
N HIS A 568 1.85 16.71 12.04
CA HIS A 568 2.17 16.67 13.44
C HIS A 568 3.49 15.88 13.67
N TRP A 569 4.45 16.22 12.81
CA TRP A 569 5.90 16.00 12.56
C TRP A 569 6.83 17.05 13.33
N GLU A 570 8.12 16.88 13.70
CA GLU A 570 9.02 17.85 14.48
C GLU A 570 10.59 17.64 14.37
N ALA A 571 11.58 17.96 15.29
CA ALA A 571 13.03 18.31 14.95
C ALA A 571 14.30 17.80 15.72
N VAL A 572 15.54 17.71 15.12
CA VAL A 572 16.84 17.57 15.91
C VAL A 572 18.27 17.93 15.40
N ALA A 573 18.89 17.32 14.36
CA ALA A 573 20.38 17.40 14.15
C ALA A 573 20.90 16.76 12.84
N THR A 574 21.87 17.37 12.14
CA THR A 574 21.78 17.32 10.66
C THR A 574 23.02 17.04 9.74
N GLY A 575 24.21 17.66 9.82
CA GLY A 575 25.21 17.60 8.70
C GLY A 575 26.40 16.60 8.71
N ASP A 576 27.66 17.09 8.67
CA ASP A 576 28.40 17.11 7.38
C ASP A 576 29.60 16.15 7.10
N ALA A 577 30.43 16.41 6.05
CA ALA A 577 31.02 15.35 5.18
C ALA A 577 32.26 15.61 4.28
N GLU A 578 32.70 14.57 3.53
CA GLU A 578 33.63 14.58 2.36
C GLU A 578 33.60 13.33 1.39
N ASP A 579 33.87 13.58 0.09
CA ASP A 579 34.53 12.80 -1.01
C ASP A 579 33.85 11.64 -1.84
N ASN A 580 34.02 11.67 -3.20
CA ASN A 580 33.99 10.56 -4.23
C ASN A 580 34.65 10.90 -5.63
N GLU A 581 33.92 11.11 -6.77
CA GLU A 581 34.41 11.19 -8.21
C GLU A 581 33.96 12.46 -9.07
N GLN A 582 33.07 12.43 -10.12
CA GLN A 582 32.94 13.51 -11.20
C GLN A 582 31.81 14.63 -11.36
N GLY A 583 30.57 14.57 -10.83
CA GLY A 583 29.41 15.52 -11.00
C GLY A 583 29.31 17.00 -10.44
N GLU A 584 28.41 17.34 -9.47
CA GLU A 584 27.80 18.70 -9.14
C GLU A 584 28.05 19.31 -7.69
N ASP A 585 27.18 20.10 -6.97
CA ASP A 585 27.41 20.84 -5.64
C ASP A 585 26.21 21.10 -4.58
N GLU A 586 26.28 20.84 -3.22
CA GLU A 586 25.27 20.25 -2.19
C GLU A 586 24.67 21.02 -0.96
N VAL A 587 23.60 20.43 -0.34
CA VAL A 587 22.89 20.86 0.92
C VAL A 587 22.42 19.64 1.82
N VAL A 588 21.83 19.79 3.04
CA VAL A 588 21.29 18.69 3.94
C VAL A 588 20.03 19.05 4.78
N PHE A 589 19.06 18.13 5.05
CA PHE A 589 18.16 18.28 6.24
C PHE A 589 17.52 17.04 6.98
N ILE A 590 17.09 17.13 8.30
CA ILE A 590 16.73 15.98 9.24
C ILE A 590 15.83 16.32 10.54
N VAL A 591 14.63 15.67 10.79
CA VAL A 591 13.46 16.05 11.71
C VAL A 591 12.25 15.01 11.96
N GLN A 592 11.70 14.67 13.20
CA GLN A 592 10.48 13.77 13.58
C GLN A 592 9.31 14.35 14.43
N LYS A 593 8.08 13.88 14.18
CA LYS A 593 6.81 13.67 14.99
C LYS A 593 6.58 14.05 16.48
N LYS A 594 5.37 14.62 16.70
CA LYS A 594 4.53 14.72 17.93
C LYS A 594 3.22 13.87 17.82
N MET A 595 2.14 14.17 18.58
CA MET A 595 0.84 13.43 18.61
C MET A 595 -0.41 14.35 18.70
N TRP A 596 -1.61 13.75 18.57
CA TRP A 596 -2.85 14.39 18.12
C TRP A 596 -4.12 14.11 18.92
N LEU A 597 -4.96 15.16 19.04
CA LEU A 597 -6.38 15.19 19.45
C LEU A 597 -7.05 16.55 19.15
N THR A 598 -8.17 16.61 18.41
CA THR A 598 -9.02 17.82 18.31
C THR A 598 -10.55 17.66 18.52
N SER A 599 -11.30 16.88 17.71
CA SER A 599 -12.75 17.10 17.47
C SER A 599 -13.79 16.02 17.92
N ARG A 600 -14.80 15.68 17.11
CA ARG A 600 -16.19 15.32 17.52
C ARG A 600 -16.38 14.22 18.55
N SER A 601 -15.68 13.09 18.47
CA SER A 601 -15.87 11.93 19.37
C SER A 601 -15.44 12.21 20.83
N SER A 602 -14.84 13.37 21.13
CA SER A 602 -14.56 13.87 22.48
C SER A 602 -15.77 13.92 23.44
N SER A 603 -17.00 13.73 22.95
CA SER A 603 -18.21 13.57 23.76
C SER A 603 -18.31 12.23 24.50
N MET A 604 -17.43 11.26 24.23
CA MET A 604 -17.34 9.97 24.93
C MET A 604 -16.70 10.13 26.33
N ALA A 605 -17.39 10.85 27.22
CA ALA A 605 -16.77 11.59 28.32
C ALA A 605 -17.50 11.49 29.69
N ARG A 606 -17.52 12.60 30.46
CA ARG A 606 -17.81 12.68 31.91
C ARG A 606 -19.24 12.26 32.30
N GLY A 607 -19.38 11.77 33.53
CA GLY A 607 -20.64 11.29 34.09
C GLY A 607 -21.71 12.36 34.33
N ARG A 608 -22.97 11.92 34.29
CA ARG A 608 -24.17 12.74 34.57
C ARG A 608 -24.59 12.59 36.03
N GLY A 609 -24.57 13.68 36.79
CA GLY A 609 -25.05 13.69 38.18
C GLY A 609 -26.58 13.59 38.26
N ASP A 610 -27.07 12.86 39.26
CA ASP A 610 -28.50 12.63 39.51
C ASP A 610 -29.13 13.81 40.27
N GLY A 611 -30.37 14.17 39.95
CA GLY A 611 -31.09 15.26 40.65
C GLY A 611 -32.29 15.86 39.91
N ASP A 612 -32.22 16.07 38.59
CA ASP A 612 -33.21 16.90 37.87
C ASP A 612 -34.34 16.10 37.17
N GLN A 613 -34.31 14.76 37.23
CA GLN A 613 -35.33 13.91 36.59
C GLN A 613 -36.71 13.99 37.25
N LYS A 614 -36.82 14.29 38.56
CA LYS A 614 -38.10 14.22 39.29
C LYS A 614 -39.12 15.30 38.90
N LYS A 615 -38.70 16.48 38.43
CA LYS A 615 -39.63 17.53 37.98
C LYS A 615 -40.15 17.31 36.56
N ARG A 616 -39.33 16.79 35.65
CA ARG A 616 -39.78 16.47 34.28
C ARG A 616 -40.74 15.28 34.23
N LEU A 617 -40.55 14.27 35.09
CA LEU A 617 -41.40 13.07 35.08
C LEU A 617 -42.88 13.38 35.40
N LEU A 618 -43.15 14.28 36.36
CA LEU A 618 -44.53 14.67 36.71
C LEU A 618 -45.23 15.36 35.54
N THR A 619 -44.57 16.29 34.85
CA THR A 619 -45.14 17.00 33.70
C THR A 619 -45.43 16.05 32.54
N TRP A 620 -44.53 15.09 32.28
CA TRP A 620 -44.74 14.06 31.26
C TRP A 620 -45.89 13.12 31.60
N ILE A 621 -46.08 12.72 32.86
CA ILE A 621 -47.21 11.86 33.27
C ILE A 621 -48.55 12.57 33.09
N VAL A 622 -48.65 13.87 33.41
CA VAL A 622 -49.89 14.66 33.18
C VAL A 622 -50.19 14.81 31.68
N VAL A 623 -49.18 15.12 30.87
CA VAL A 623 -49.34 15.27 29.41
C VAL A 623 -49.69 13.92 28.76
N LEU A 624 -49.04 12.83 29.14
CA LEU A 624 -49.35 11.49 28.65
C LEU A 624 -50.74 11.01 29.10
N GLY A 625 -51.19 11.36 30.30
CA GLY A 625 -52.56 11.07 30.76
C GLY A 625 -53.63 11.76 29.92
N ILE A 626 -53.41 13.02 29.55
CA ILE A 626 -54.31 13.77 28.65
C ILE A 626 -54.29 13.15 27.23
N ILE A 627 -53.11 12.82 26.70
CA ILE A 627 -52.97 12.21 25.37
C ILE A 627 -53.62 10.82 25.32
N PHE A 628 -53.42 9.96 26.33
CA PHE A 628 -54.06 8.65 26.38
C PHE A 628 -55.58 8.74 26.59
N GLY A 629 -56.07 9.73 27.34
CA GLY A 629 -57.51 10.01 27.45
C GLY A 629 -58.13 10.36 26.09
N CYS A 630 -57.48 11.24 25.32
CA CYS A 630 -57.91 11.61 23.97
C CYS A 630 -57.80 10.43 22.97
N VAL A 631 -56.73 9.63 23.02
CA VAL A 631 -56.54 8.49 22.12
C VAL A 631 -57.50 7.34 22.44
N TYR A 632 -57.80 7.07 23.72
CA TYR A 632 -58.77 6.04 24.12
C TYR A 632 -60.20 6.39 23.67
N LEU A 633 -60.55 7.67 23.63
CA LEU A 633 -61.83 8.14 23.07
C LEU A 633 -61.88 8.08 21.53
N TYR A 634 -60.72 8.10 20.86
CA TYR A 634 -60.63 8.12 19.39
C TYR A 634 -60.40 6.72 18.77
N SER A 635 -59.72 5.80 19.45
CA SER A 635 -59.38 4.47 18.91
C SER A 635 -60.54 3.46 18.92
N ARG A 636 -61.78 3.90 19.14
CA ARG A 636 -62.98 3.04 19.13
C ARG A 636 -63.61 2.86 17.74
N ASN A 637 -63.00 3.34 16.65
CA ASN A 637 -63.50 3.00 15.31
C ASN A 637 -62.42 2.85 14.22
N SER A 638 -62.38 1.63 13.66
CA SER A 638 -61.79 1.21 12.38
C SER A 638 -60.31 1.50 12.11
N GLY A 639 -59.50 0.43 12.03
CA GLY A 639 -58.13 0.46 11.50
C GLY A 639 -57.95 -0.45 10.28
N THR A 640 -56.70 -0.84 10.00
CA THR A 640 -56.21 -1.84 9.02
C THR A 640 -56.45 -1.55 7.52
N SER A 641 -55.57 -1.93 6.56
CA SER A 641 -54.09 -2.02 6.53
C SER A 641 -53.62 -2.40 5.11
N ALA A 642 -52.56 -1.73 4.63
CA ALA A 642 -51.46 -2.25 3.77
C ALA A 642 -51.69 -2.81 2.33
N LEU A 643 -50.65 -2.56 1.50
CA LEU A 643 -50.04 -3.37 0.41
C LEU A 643 -50.40 -3.17 -1.10
N GLU A 644 -49.39 -2.62 -1.80
CA GLU A 644 -48.65 -3.18 -2.97
C GLU A 644 -48.95 -2.84 -4.46
N TYR A 645 -47.86 -2.35 -5.12
CA TYR A 645 -47.36 -2.55 -6.50
C TYR A 645 -48.15 -2.13 -7.76
N GLY A 646 -47.47 -1.59 -8.80
CA GLY A 646 -48.17 -1.20 -10.04
C GLY A 646 -47.47 -0.74 -11.35
N SER A 647 -46.21 -0.28 -11.41
CA SER A 647 -45.40 -0.13 -12.65
C SER A 647 -45.80 0.81 -13.84
N LYS A 648 -44.76 1.27 -14.58
CA LYS A 648 -44.67 1.64 -16.04
C LYS A 648 -45.26 2.95 -16.62
N SER A 649 -44.33 3.90 -16.87
CA SER A 649 -43.95 4.46 -18.21
C SER A 649 -45.01 5.04 -19.18
N LEU A 650 -44.83 6.32 -19.58
CA LEU A 650 -44.67 6.71 -21.01
C LEU A 650 -44.09 8.14 -21.21
N ARG A 651 -43.82 8.51 -22.48
CA ARG A 651 -42.91 9.60 -22.92
C ARG A 651 -43.61 10.85 -23.53
N LYS A 652 -42.89 11.98 -23.47
CA LYS A 652 -42.61 12.99 -24.54
C LYS A 652 -43.59 14.13 -24.93
N LEU A 653 -42.97 15.32 -25.07
CA LEU A 653 -43.22 16.46 -26.01
C LEU A 653 -44.53 17.27 -25.86
N GLY A 654 -44.56 18.62 -25.89
CA GLY A 654 -43.53 19.64 -26.12
C GLY A 654 -44.12 21.00 -26.59
N SER A 655 -43.35 22.09 -26.42
CA SER A 655 -43.45 23.42 -27.09
C SER A 655 -44.60 24.40 -26.74
N SER A 656 -44.30 25.69 -26.48
CA SER A 656 -44.31 26.76 -27.52
C SER A 656 -44.37 28.25 -27.01
N TYR A 657 -43.91 29.18 -27.89
CA TYR A 657 -44.21 30.63 -28.04
C TYR A 657 -43.44 31.80 -27.33
N LEU A 658 -42.68 32.57 -28.15
CA LEU A 658 -42.53 34.05 -28.37
C LEU A 658 -42.60 35.09 -27.20
N GLY A 659 -41.97 36.30 -27.25
CA GLY A 659 -41.03 36.93 -28.21
C GLY A 659 -41.07 38.49 -28.22
N GLY A 660 -39.92 39.16 -28.50
CA GLY A 660 -39.71 40.60 -28.86
C GLY A 660 -39.62 41.67 -27.74
N ASP A 661 -39.03 42.87 -27.89
CA ASP A 661 -38.01 43.43 -28.85
C ASP A 661 -37.49 44.83 -28.36
N ASP A 662 -36.47 45.38 -29.04
CA ASP A 662 -35.95 46.79 -29.14
C ASP A 662 -35.07 47.51 -28.05
N ASP A 663 -33.78 47.66 -28.41
CA ASP A 663 -32.97 48.89 -28.64
C ASP A 663 -32.60 49.99 -27.58
N GLY A 664 -31.33 50.42 -27.61
CA GLY A 664 -30.80 51.69 -27.04
C GLY A 664 -29.27 51.76 -26.80
N GLU A 665 -28.57 52.75 -27.38
CA GLU A 665 -27.09 52.86 -27.43
C GLU A 665 -26.38 53.64 -26.28
N GLU A 666 -25.11 53.27 -26.06
CA GLU A 666 -23.89 54.02 -25.68
C GLU A 666 -23.77 55.15 -24.61
N THR A 667 -22.53 55.23 -24.06
CA THR A 667 -21.74 56.40 -23.59
C THR A 667 -21.51 56.69 -22.08
N SER A 668 -20.38 56.15 -21.59
CA SER A 668 -19.28 56.90 -20.95
C SER A 668 -19.34 57.45 -19.50
N ASN A 669 -18.15 57.35 -18.87
CA ASN A 669 -17.52 58.29 -17.92
C ASN A 669 -17.73 58.21 -16.39
N LYS A 670 -16.57 57.96 -15.73
CA LYS A 670 -15.96 58.73 -14.62
C LYS A 670 -16.04 58.25 -13.15
N SER A 671 -14.88 57.72 -12.73
CA SER A 671 -14.06 58.13 -11.57
C SER A 671 -14.63 58.12 -10.14
N GLY A 672 -13.96 57.36 -9.26
CA GLY A 672 -13.95 57.50 -7.81
C GLY A 672 -12.77 56.70 -7.24
N GLU A 673 -11.90 57.37 -6.49
CA GLU A 673 -10.63 56.81 -5.98
C GLU A 673 -10.81 55.93 -4.73
N GLU A 674 -9.80 55.09 -4.49
CA GLU A 674 -9.33 54.56 -3.20
C GLU A 674 -10.35 54.21 -2.09
N LEU A 675 -10.36 52.92 -1.70
CA LEU A 675 -10.04 52.59 -0.31
C LEU A 675 -9.53 51.15 -0.16
N GLN A 676 -8.58 51.02 0.76
CA GLN A 676 -7.80 49.83 1.07
C GLN A 676 -8.51 48.97 2.12
N ASP A 677 -8.84 47.72 1.78
CA ASP A 677 -9.15 46.61 2.68
C ASP A 677 -8.38 45.41 2.09
N ASP A 678 -7.28 44.93 2.67
CA ASP A 678 -7.23 44.02 3.82
C ASP A 678 -8.38 42.99 3.86
N ILE A 679 -8.61 42.33 2.71
CA ILE A 679 -9.48 41.14 2.64
C ILE A 679 -8.81 39.99 3.40
N MET A 680 -9.02 39.98 4.71
CA MET A 680 -8.82 38.82 5.60
C MET A 680 -9.36 37.57 4.92
N LEU A 681 -8.45 36.71 4.51
CA LEU A 681 -8.75 35.62 3.59
C LEU A 681 -9.70 34.63 4.28
N LYS A 682 -10.88 34.48 3.69
CA LYS A 682 -12.03 33.81 4.30
C LYS A 682 -11.62 32.48 4.92
N SER A 683 -11.99 32.27 6.18
CA SER A 683 -11.71 31.03 6.91
C SER A 683 -12.14 29.83 6.07
N ILE A 684 -11.18 28.98 5.70
CA ILE A 684 -11.49 27.75 4.97
C ILE A 684 -12.45 26.92 5.83
N PRO A 685 -13.55 26.40 5.24
CA PRO A 685 -14.52 25.65 6.02
C PRO A 685 -13.89 24.36 6.53
N VAL A 686 -13.93 24.11 7.84
CA VAL A 686 -13.83 22.74 8.37
C VAL A 686 -15.11 22.04 7.92
N CYS A 687 -15.03 21.00 7.11
CA CYS A 687 -16.21 20.20 6.77
C CYS A 687 -16.46 19.15 7.90
N ASP A 688 -17.40 18.22 7.74
CA ASP A 688 -17.93 17.40 8.84
C ASP A 688 -16.95 16.44 9.55
N ASP A 689 -17.12 16.07 10.83
CA ASP A 689 -16.41 14.88 11.37
C ASP A 689 -17.11 13.56 10.99
N ASN A 690 -18.39 13.63 10.57
CA ASN A 690 -18.93 12.64 9.63
C ASN A 690 -18.31 12.80 8.21
N GLN A 691 -17.19 13.52 8.15
CA GLN A 691 -16.09 13.50 7.22
C GLN A 691 -14.70 13.25 7.98
N SER A 692 -14.40 12.03 8.51
CA SER A 692 -13.05 11.55 8.94
C SER A 692 -12.40 10.14 8.52
N GLU A 693 -12.92 9.35 7.57
CA GLU A 693 -12.27 8.43 6.56
C GLU A 693 -12.35 8.92 5.05
N LEU A 694 -13.32 8.41 4.22
CA LEU A 694 -13.92 8.76 2.87
C LEU A 694 -13.07 9.62 1.86
N ILE A 695 -13.66 10.03 0.73
CA ILE A 695 -13.21 9.50 -0.58
C ILE A 695 -13.75 10.41 -1.80
N PRO A 696 -13.08 11.46 -2.41
CA PRO A 696 -13.24 11.99 -3.83
C PRO A 696 -12.54 11.54 -5.21
N CYS A 697 -11.55 10.63 -5.37
CA CYS A 697 -11.14 9.86 -6.62
C CYS A 697 -11.69 8.42 -7.26
N LEU A 698 -12.23 7.30 -6.64
CA LEU A 698 -13.03 6.04 -6.90
C LEU A 698 -14.35 5.92 -6.07
N ASP A 699 -14.34 6.14 -4.74
CA ASP A 699 -15.44 6.13 -3.72
C ASP A 699 -16.77 5.48 -4.06
N ARG A 700 -17.22 4.51 -3.25
CA ARG A 700 -18.55 3.88 -3.34
C ARG A 700 -19.71 4.89 -3.35
N ASN A 701 -19.59 5.99 -2.62
CA ASN A 701 -20.51 7.13 -2.65
C ASN A 701 -20.38 7.94 -3.93
N LEU A 702 -19.20 8.40 -4.34
CA LEU A 702 -19.04 9.12 -5.60
C LEU A 702 -19.34 8.21 -6.83
N ILE A 703 -19.45 6.88 -6.67
CA ILE A 703 -20.07 5.93 -7.64
C ILE A 703 -21.61 5.99 -7.56
N TYR A 704 -22.21 5.91 -6.36
CA TYR A 704 -23.66 6.17 -6.15
C TYR A 704 -24.08 7.58 -6.60
N GLN A 705 -23.11 8.48 -6.80
CA GLN A 705 -23.32 9.83 -7.28
C GLN A 705 -23.06 10.02 -8.79
N THR A 706 -22.46 9.04 -9.49
CA THR A 706 -22.04 9.15 -10.91
C THR A 706 -22.59 8.05 -11.84
N ARG A 707 -23.12 6.95 -11.29
CA ARG A 707 -24.37 6.28 -11.76
C ARG A 707 -24.38 5.74 -13.21
N LEU A 708 -23.36 4.99 -13.61
CA LEU A 708 -23.27 4.35 -14.94
C LEU A 708 -24.16 3.07 -15.10
N LYS A 709 -23.92 2.28 -16.16
CA LYS A 709 -24.88 2.26 -17.28
C LYS A 709 -25.14 0.86 -17.91
N LEU A 710 -24.74 -0.27 -17.31
CA LEU A 710 -25.09 -1.62 -17.83
C LEU A 710 -25.73 -2.59 -16.80
N ASP A 711 -25.07 -3.70 -16.47
CA ASP A 711 -25.66 -5.06 -16.51
C ASP A 711 -25.69 -5.78 -15.13
N LEU A 712 -24.73 -6.66 -14.78
CA LEU A 712 -24.83 -7.51 -13.57
C LEU A 712 -23.68 -7.46 -12.53
N SER A 713 -22.38 -7.34 -12.88
CA SER A 713 -21.34 -6.98 -11.86
C SER A 713 -20.07 -6.27 -12.35
N LEU A 714 -19.44 -6.72 -13.44
CA LEU A 714 -18.10 -6.29 -13.86
C LEU A 714 -17.95 -4.78 -14.19
N MET A 715 -16.72 -4.35 -14.45
CA MET A 715 -16.11 -3.24 -13.72
C MET A 715 -16.37 -1.80 -14.23
N GLU A 716 -17.53 -1.52 -14.85
CA GLU A 716 -17.95 -0.21 -15.46
C GLU A 716 -18.16 0.97 -14.46
N HIS A 717 -17.33 1.04 -13.42
CA HIS A 717 -17.45 1.90 -12.24
C HIS A 717 -16.14 1.93 -11.45
N TYR A 718 -15.56 0.74 -11.22
CA TYR A 718 -14.25 0.63 -10.59
C TYR A 718 -13.16 1.20 -11.50
N GLU A 719 -13.28 0.95 -12.81
CA GLU A 719 -12.34 1.43 -13.83
C GLU A 719 -12.38 2.95 -14.02
N ARG A 720 -11.40 3.49 -14.76
CA ARG A 720 -10.76 4.73 -14.33
C ARG A 720 -11.71 5.99 -14.30
N HIS A 721 -12.16 6.45 -13.10
CA HIS A 721 -12.94 7.69 -12.79
C HIS A 721 -12.65 8.56 -11.46
N CYS A 722 -11.79 9.63 -11.43
CA CYS A 722 -11.25 10.60 -10.38
C CYS A 722 -11.54 12.16 -10.40
N PRO A 723 -11.83 12.88 -9.28
CA PRO A 723 -12.79 13.98 -9.24
C PRO A 723 -12.61 15.04 -10.32
N VAL A 724 -13.69 15.22 -11.07
CA VAL A 724 -13.96 16.47 -11.76
C VAL A 724 -13.96 17.61 -10.75
N GLN A 725 -13.44 18.75 -11.16
CA GLN A 725 -13.05 19.85 -10.27
C GLN A 725 -14.22 20.39 -9.42
N GLU A 726 -15.45 20.33 -9.96
CA GLU A 726 -16.69 20.78 -9.31
C GLU A 726 -17.13 19.87 -8.15
N ARG A 727 -16.49 18.71 -7.95
CA ARG A 727 -16.79 17.73 -6.88
C ARG A 727 -15.66 17.52 -5.88
N ARG A 728 -14.57 18.28 -5.99
CA ARG A 728 -13.46 18.23 -5.02
C ARG A 728 -13.92 18.81 -3.67
N LEU A 729 -13.25 18.40 -2.60
CA LEU A 729 -13.59 18.79 -1.22
C LEU A 729 -12.62 19.89 -0.74
N ASN A 730 -13.07 21.13 -0.84
CA ASN A 730 -12.26 22.34 -0.77
C ASN A 730 -12.11 22.87 0.67
N CYS A 731 -11.89 21.97 1.64
CA CYS A 731 -12.31 22.24 3.02
C CYS A 731 -11.59 21.36 4.09
N LEU A 732 -11.32 21.88 5.30
CA LEU A 732 -10.45 21.23 6.31
C LEU A 732 -11.15 20.25 7.25
N ILE A 733 -11.75 19.20 6.69
CA ILE A 733 -12.25 18.05 7.47
C ILE A 733 -11.19 17.46 8.46
N PRO A 734 -11.58 16.91 9.65
CA PRO A 734 -10.82 17.15 10.88
C PRO A 734 -10.20 15.93 11.61
N PRO A 735 -9.52 16.14 12.76
CA PRO A 735 -9.01 15.09 13.65
C PRO A 735 -9.71 15.04 15.05
N PRO A 736 -10.75 14.21 15.26
CA PRO A 736 -11.44 13.88 16.54
C PRO A 736 -10.65 13.63 17.91
N PRO A 737 -11.37 13.36 19.03
CA PRO A 737 -11.07 13.55 20.48
C PRO A 737 -10.19 14.69 21.03
N GLY A 738 -10.00 14.79 22.37
CA GLY A 738 -9.56 16.04 23.05
C GLY A 738 -8.22 16.02 23.84
N TYR A 739 -7.29 16.89 23.42
CA TYR A 739 -5.93 17.24 23.91
C TYR A 739 -5.05 16.22 24.70
N LYS A 740 -3.95 15.77 24.06
CA LYS A 740 -2.83 14.99 24.63
C LYS A 740 -1.52 15.27 23.87
N VAL A 741 -0.36 15.08 24.52
CA VAL A 741 0.99 15.34 23.98
C VAL A 741 1.92 14.15 24.34
N PRO A 742 2.84 13.66 23.48
CA PRO A 742 3.37 12.30 23.63
C PRO A 742 4.69 12.16 24.41
N ILE A 743 5.49 13.23 24.50
CA ILE A 743 6.94 13.18 24.77
C ILE A 743 7.73 12.52 23.60
N LYS A 744 8.99 12.93 23.45
CA LYS A 744 9.92 12.73 22.33
C LYS A 744 10.68 11.39 22.32
N TRP A 745 11.53 11.16 21.31
CA TRP A 745 12.49 10.03 21.26
C TRP A 745 13.46 10.04 22.46
N PRO A 746 14.01 8.88 22.84
CA PRO A 746 13.39 7.56 22.75
C PRO A 746 12.31 7.38 23.83
N LYS A 747 12.08 8.41 24.65
CA LYS A 747 11.30 8.48 25.92
C LYS A 747 9.80 8.19 25.79
N SER A 748 9.31 7.93 24.57
CA SER A 748 7.94 7.49 24.28
C SER A 748 7.91 6.49 23.10
N ARG A 749 9.05 5.87 22.76
CA ARG A 749 9.26 5.24 21.44
C ARG A 749 9.01 3.74 21.35
N ASP A 750 8.84 2.96 22.43
CA ASP A 750 8.10 1.68 22.25
C ASP A 750 7.19 1.16 23.36
N GLU A 751 6.53 2.13 23.92
CA GLU A 751 5.15 2.29 24.50
C GLU A 751 2.63 3.17 23.06
N VAL A 752 2.03 4.41 22.77
CA VAL A 752 2.31 5.89 22.80
C VAL A 752 1.30 6.69 23.68
N TRP A 753 0.39 7.54 23.15
CA TRP A 753 -0.52 8.42 23.94
C TRP A 753 -1.99 8.57 23.49
N LYS A 754 -2.41 8.09 22.31
CA LYS A 754 -3.77 8.08 21.68
C LYS A 754 -5.04 8.44 22.51
N VAL A 755 -5.97 9.19 21.92
CA VAL A 755 -7.39 8.76 21.89
C VAL A 755 -7.86 8.97 20.47
N ASN A 756 -7.62 7.93 19.66
CA ASN A 756 -7.73 7.88 18.22
C ASN A 756 -8.36 6.52 17.82
N ILE A 757 -8.28 6.08 16.56
CA ILE A 757 -8.56 4.70 16.10
C ILE A 757 -10.01 4.15 16.24
N PRO A 758 -10.79 4.05 15.14
CA PRO A 758 -12.18 3.56 15.02
C PRO A 758 -12.70 2.29 15.69
N HIS A 759 -14.03 2.13 15.80
CA HIS A 759 -15.09 3.14 16.03
C HIS A 759 -16.41 2.49 16.49
N THR A 760 -17.07 1.72 15.61
CA THR A 760 -18.53 1.47 15.68
C THR A 760 -18.91 0.13 16.31
N HIS A 761 -18.34 -1.00 15.84
CA HIS A 761 -19.13 -2.26 15.82
C HIS A 761 -18.49 -3.57 16.30
N LEU A 762 -17.18 -3.71 16.55
CA LEU A 762 -16.48 -5.00 16.32
C LEU A 762 -15.65 -5.67 17.46
N ALA A 763 -16.01 -5.58 18.76
CA ALA A 763 -15.36 -6.38 19.82
C ALA A 763 -16.09 -6.85 21.16
N SER A 764 -17.42 -7.04 21.30
CA SER A 764 -18.08 -7.70 22.48
C SER A 764 -19.13 -8.84 22.25
N GLU A 765 -19.83 -8.96 21.11
CA GLU A 765 -20.74 -10.08 20.69
C GLU A 765 -20.33 -11.06 19.52
N LYS A 766 -19.86 -10.64 18.32
CA LYS A 766 -19.29 -11.54 17.25
C LYS A 766 -18.14 -10.94 16.40
N SER A 767 -16.88 -11.27 16.73
CA SER A 767 -15.62 -11.23 15.96
C SER A 767 -14.53 -11.90 16.84
N ASP A 768 -13.41 -12.34 16.27
CA ASP A 768 -12.58 -13.31 16.98
C ASP A 768 -11.05 -13.07 16.94
N GLN A 769 -10.27 -13.98 16.35
CA GLN A 769 -8.87 -14.21 16.77
C GLN A 769 -7.90 -13.08 16.38
N ASN A 770 -7.62 -12.24 17.35
CA ASN A 770 -6.84 -10.99 17.31
C ASN A 770 -7.51 -9.83 16.55
N TRP A 771 -8.85 -9.70 16.67
CA TRP A 771 -9.62 -8.63 16.04
C TRP A 771 -9.71 -7.38 16.98
N MET A 772 -8.75 -6.44 16.81
CA MET A 772 -8.67 -5.01 17.26
C MET A 772 -8.66 -4.64 18.75
N VAL A 773 -7.53 -4.12 19.28
CA VAL A 773 -6.95 -4.63 20.54
C VAL A 773 -6.62 -3.63 21.70
N VAL A 774 -7.52 -2.73 22.15
CA VAL A 774 -7.18 -1.80 23.28
C VAL A 774 -7.38 -2.32 24.71
N LYS A 775 -6.45 -1.98 25.63
CA LYS A 775 -6.70 -1.92 27.11
C LYS A 775 -7.81 -0.92 27.47
N GLY A 776 -8.20 -0.11 26.51
CA GLY A 776 -8.41 1.32 26.72
C GLY A 776 -7.05 1.99 26.58
N ASP A 777 -6.46 2.37 27.69
CA ASP A 777 -5.22 3.15 27.81
C ASP A 777 -3.92 2.52 27.21
N LYS A 778 -3.95 1.47 26.35
CA LYS A 778 -2.80 0.80 25.63
C LYS A 778 -3.26 0.00 24.38
N ILE A 779 -2.39 -0.22 23.36
CA ILE A 779 -2.57 -1.05 22.11
C ILE A 779 -1.21 -1.62 21.64
N SER A 780 -1.14 -2.66 20.78
CA SER A 780 0.17 -3.25 20.40
C SER A 780 0.25 -4.13 19.15
N PHE A 781 1.50 -4.50 18.83
CA PHE A 781 2.08 -4.75 17.54
C PHE A 781 3.00 -6.01 17.60
N PRO A 782 2.50 -7.26 17.53
CA PRO A 782 3.30 -8.47 17.82
C PRO A 782 4.07 -9.25 16.72
N GLY A 783 3.50 -9.83 15.64
CA GLY A 783 2.25 -9.45 14.99
C GLY A 783 1.53 -10.45 14.06
N GLY A 784 1.66 -11.77 14.15
CA GLY A 784 1.01 -12.69 13.19
C GLY A 784 -0.49 -13.02 13.31
N GLY A 785 -1.24 -12.88 12.22
CA GLY A 785 -2.62 -13.38 12.09
C GLY A 785 -2.70 -14.82 11.57
N THR A 786 -3.82 -15.18 10.93
CA THR A 786 -4.45 -16.49 10.57
C THR A 786 -3.62 -17.79 10.35
N HIS A 787 -2.33 -17.92 10.73
CA HIS A 787 -1.44 -19.03 10.34
C HIS A 787 -0.72 -19.84 11.44
N PHE A 788 -0.42 -19.30 12.65
CA PHE A 788 0.86 -19.71 13.24
C PHE A 788 1.18 -19.85 14.78
N HIS A 789 0.73 -19.05 15.78
CA HIS A 789 0.75 -19.25 17.29
C HIS A 789 1.80 -18.82 18.36
N TYR A 790 2.41 -17.63 18.32
CA TYR A 790 3.19 -17.02 19.44
C TYR A 790 3.70 -15.63 19.03
N GLY A 791 4.90 -15.55 18.44
CA GLY A 791 5.73 -14.37 18.24
C GLY A 791 6.45 -14.21 16.90
N ALA A 792 7.02 -13.03 16.65
CA ALA A 792 7.61 -12.66 15.37
C ALA A 792 9.14 -12.69 15.16
N ASP A 793 10.10 -12.93 16.10
CA ASP A 793 11.59 -12.84 15.82
C ASP A 793 12.14 -13.91 14.84
N LYS A 794 11.27 -14.39 13.96
CA LYS A 794 10.80 -15.76 13.83
C LYS A 794 9.80 -15.84 12.65
N TYR A 795 9.04 -14.76 12.38
CA TYR A 795 8.73 -14.24 11.05
C TYR A 795 8.95 -12.72 11.06
N ILE A 796 10.23 -12.36 10.89
CA ILE A 796 10.84 -11.05 10.99
C ILE A 796 11.43 -10.73 9.59
N ALA A 797 12.73 -10.80 9.35
CA ALA A 797 13.41 -10.58 8.08
C ALA A 797 13.88 -11.86 7.33
N SER A 798 13.01 -12.79 6.90
CA SER A 798 13.51 -14.03 6.24
C SER A 798 12.50 -14.95 5.50
N ILE A 799 12.57 -15.22 4.18
CA ILE A 799 11.73 -16.23 3.47
C ILE A 799 12.43 -17.53 3.02
N ALA A 800 13.75 -17.49 2.91
CA ALA A 800 14.55 -18.09 1.85
C ALA A 800 15.42 -19.28 2.28
N ASN A 801 14.97 -20.09 3.24
CA ASN A 801 15.63 -21.23 3.91
C ASN A 801 16.96 -21.71 3.29
N MET A 802 16.86 -22.56 2.28
CA MET A 802 17.80 -22.87 1.17
C MET A 802 19.33 -22.79 1.30
N LEU A 803 20.03 -23.67 0.56
CA LEU A 803 21.33 -23.38 -0.07
C LEU A 803 22.48 -22.73 0.76
N ASN A 804 22.76 -23.23 1.96
CA ASN A 804 23.99 -23.05 2.74
C ASN A 804 24.41 -21.59 3.07
N PHE A 805 23.52 -20.81 3.66
CA PHE A 805 23.84 -19.46 4.17
C PHE A 805 24.93 -19.42 5.25
N SER A 806 25.51 -18.25 5.49
CA SER A 806 26.78 -18.14 6.18
C SER A 806 26.73 -18.19 7.71
N ASN A 807 26.81 -19.41 8.24
CA ASN A 807 27.33 -19.79 9.57
C ASN A 807 26.57 -19.27 10.82
N ASN A 808 26.12 -18.01 10.89
CA ASN A 808 25.32 -17.47 12.00
C ASN A 808 24.49 -16.23 11.59
N ILE A 809 24.28 -15.25 12.49
CA ILE A 809 23.10 -14.38 12.56
C ILE A 809 23.00 -13.30 11.48
N LEU A 810 21.77 -13.13 10.97
CA LEU A 810 21.44 -12.30 9.81
C LEU A 810 22.38 -12.60 8.63
N ASN A 811 22.73 -11.53 7.92
CA ASN A 811 23.76 -11.47 6.90
C ASN A 811 23.67 -12.58 5.83
N ASN A 812 24.81 -12.91 5.22
CA ASN A 812 24.96 -13.11 3.78
C ASN A 812 24.47 -11.93 2.88
N GLY A 813 23.68 -10.99 3.44
CA GLY A 813 22.92 -9.95 2.76
C GLY A 813 23.59 -9.05 1.70
N GLY A 814 22.74 -8.32 1.01
CA GLY A 814 22.96 -7.36 -0.07
C GLY A 814 21.89 -7.49 -1.15
N ARG A 815 21.18 -8.63 -1.13
CA ARG A 815 20.19 -9.07 -2.10
C ARG A 815 19.30 -10.08 -1.37
N LEU A 816 18.02 -9.73 -1.15
CA LEU A 816 16.80 -10.56 -1.02
C LEU A 816 15.75 -9.73 -0.28
N ARG A 817 15.10 -8.81 -1.01
CA ARG A 817 14.85 -7.48 -0.43
C ARG A 817 13.61 -6.77 -0.97
N THR A 818 12.65 -7.59 -1.36
CA THR A 818 11.48 -7.41 -2.20
C THR A 818 10.16 -7.49 -1.42
N VAL A 819 9.14 -6.63 -1.55
CA VAL A 819 7.73 -6.82 -1.14
C VAL A 819 6.87 -5.72 -1.77
N LEU A 820 5.73 -6.09 -2.34
CA LEU A 820 4.42 -5.65 -1.89
C LEU A 820 3.55 -6.87 -1.71
N ASP A 821 2.39 -6.57 -1.19
CA ASP A 821 1.37 -7.43 -0.70
C ASP A 821 0.08 -7.00 -1.38
N VAL A 822 -0.62 -7.85 -2.14
CA VAL A 822 -1.90 -7.43 -2.77
C VAL A 822 -3.03 -7.41 -1.74
N GLY A 823 -2.84 -6.75 -0.59
CA GLY A 823 -3.92 -5.91 -0.11
C GLY A 823 -4.04 -5.55 1.35
N CYS A 824 -3.43 -6.33 2.21
CA CYS A 824 -3.55 -6.40 3.66
C CYS A 824 -4.84 -6.03 4.43
N GLY A 825 -5.93 -5.54 3.85
CA GLY A 825 -7.07 -5.04 4.62
C GLY A 825 -6.64 -3.97 5.63
N VAL A 826 -6.81 -4.26 6.92
CA VAL A 826 -6.26 -3.48 8.03
C VAL A 826 -4.73 -3.66 8.24
N ALA A 827 -4.03 -3.76 7.13
CA ALA A 827 -2.65 -3.38 6.92
C ALA A 827 -1.50 -4.33 7.18
N SER A 828 -1.56 -5.21 8.18
CA SER A 828 -0.38 -6.05 8.40
C SER A 828 -0.14 -7.07 7.29
N PHE A 829 0.88 -6.76 6.49
CA PHE A 829 2.12 -7.51 6.57
C PHE A 829 3.05 -6.85 7.57
N GLY A 830 3.42 -5.59 7.34
CA GLY A 830 4.34 -4.88 8.24
C GLY A 830 3.73 -4.65 9.62
N GLY A 831 4.52 -4.04 10.50
CA GLY A 831 4.08 -3.64 11.84
C GLY A 831 5.17 -3.75 12.89
N TYR A 832 6.11 -4.65 12.63
CA TYR A 832 7.61 -4.46 12.79
C TYR A 832 7.79 -4.79 11.33
N LEU A 833 7.68 -6.06 11.07
CA LEU A 833 8.61 -6.63 10.20
C LEU A 833 9.98 -5.90 10.11
N LEU A 834 10.35 -4.54 10.16
CA LEU A 834 11.60 -3.59 10.16
C LEU A 834 13.11 -3.78 10.73
N SER A 835 14.18 -4.28 10.04
CA SER A 835 15.67 -4.02 10.26
C SER A 835 16.74 -5.04 9.77
N SER A 836 16.65 -6.35 10.04
CA SER A 836 17.81 -7.27 9.91
C SER A 836 18.35 -7.55 8.51
N ASP A 837 17.77 -6.99 7.45
CA ASP A 837 18.43 -6.66 6.17
C ASP A 837 17.44 -5.88 5.24
N ILE A 838 16.52 -6.58 4.51
CA ILE A 838 15.09 -6.35 4.00
C ILE A 838 14.41 -4.90 4.07
N ILE A 839 13.28 -4.52 3.37
CA ILE A 839 12.60 -3.13 3.38
C ILE A 839 11.13 -2.70 2.79
N ALA A 840 10.05 -2.24 3.50
CA ALA A 840 8.58 -2.27 3.08
C ALA A 840 7.76 -1.18 2.29
N MET A 841 6.60 -1.60 1.68
CA MET A 841 5.31 -0.85 1.36
C MET A 841 4.20 -1.80 0.74
N SER A 842 2.81 -1.64 0.97
CA SER A 842 0.29 -3.06 0.77
C SER A 842 -1.08 -2.65 0.06
N LEU A 843 -1.67 -3.44 -0.87
CA LEU A 843 -2.36 -3.00 -2.12
C LEU A 843 -3.75 -3.60 -2.57
N ALA A 844 -4.90 -2.88 -2.40
CA ALA A 844 -6.31 -3.37 -2.34
C ALA A 844 -7.37 -2.34 -1.86
N PRO A 845 -8.63 -2.47 -2.32
CA PRO A 845 -10.37 -1.72 -1.28
C PRO A 845 -10.69 -2.48 -0.02
N ASN A 846 -11.89 -2.19 0.51
CA ASN A 846 -12.64 -3.14 1.31
C ASN A 846 -12.87 -4.39 0.48
N ASP A 847 -12.47 -5.56 0.97
CA ASP A 847 -13.37 -6.70 0.77
C ASP A 847 -14.71 -6.37 1.46
N VAL A 848 -14.58 -5.82 2.68
CA VAL A 848 -15.49 -5.11 3.59
C VAL A 848 -14.91 -5.02 5.01
N HIS A 849 -14.64 -6.16 5.66
CA HIS A 849 -15.50 -6.52 6.80
C HIS A 849 -15.62 -5.42 7.89
N GLN A 850 -16.83 -4.88 8.01
CA GLN A 850 -17.05 -3.43 8.09
C GLN A 850 -16.83 -2.78 9.47
N ASN A 851 -15.61 -2.84 10.04
CA ASN A 851 -15.14 -1.86 11.02
C ASN A 851 -13.61 -1.85 11.14
N GLN A 852 -12.92 -1.32 10.13
CA GLN A 852 -11.53 -1.73 9.86
C GLN A 852 -10.40 -0.78 10.35
N ILE A 853 -10.63 0.48 10.75
CA ILE A 853 -9.71 1.53 10.23
C ILE A 853 -9.03 2.48 11.27
N GLN A 854 -8.28 2.01 12.30
CA GLN A 854 -6.93 2.61 12.58
C GLN A 854 -5.78 1.75 13.20
N PHE A 855 -5.25 0.72 12.52
CA PHE A 855 -4.17 -0.23 12.92
C PHE A 855 -3.00 -0.76 11.90
N ALA A 856 -2.05 -0.26 10.97
CA ALA A 856 -1.30 0.86 10.15
C ALA A 856 -0.25 1.99 10.58
N LEU A 857 -0.41 3.37 10.57
CA LEU A 857 0.51 4.48 11.10
C LEU A 857 0.36 4.94 12.52
N GLU A 858 1.50 5.28 13.12
CA GLU A 858 1.73 5.52 14.53
C GLU A 858 1.63 4.15 15.23
N ARG A 859 2.09 3.08 14.56
CA ARG A 859 3.51 3.07 14.13
C ARG A 859 3.96 2.84 12.65
N GLY A 860 3.11 2.48 11.66
CA GLY A 860 3.35 2.66 10.18
C GLY A 860 3.44 1.56 9.08
N ILE A 861 2.40 0.87 8.58
CA ILE A 861 2.60 -0.22 7.57
C ILE A 861 2.50 0.23 6.08
N PRO A 862 3.61 0.61 5.39
CA PRO A 862 3.67 1.68 4.37
C PRO A 862 2.68 1.61 3.23
N ALA A 863 1.86 2.66 3.02
CA ALA A 863 0.61 2.55 2.27
C ALA A 863 0.04 3.82 1.63
N TYR A 864 -0.97 3.63 0.77
CA TYR A 864 -1.34 4.32 -0.48
C TYR A 864 -2.72 3.74 -1.00
N LEU A 865 -3.25 3.88 -2.25
CA LEU A 865 -4.38 3.08 -2.89
C LEU A 865 -4.58 3.14 -4.46
N GLY A 866 -4.76 2.01 -5.22
CA GLY A 866 -4.87 1.95 -6.73
C GLY A 866 -5.45 0.66 -7.47
N VAL A 867 -4.93 0.22 -8.66
CA VAL A 867 -5.38 -0.97 -9.53
C VAL A 867 -4.36 -2.12 -9.88
N LEU A 868 -4.86 -3.39 -9.85
CA LEU A 868 -4.41 -4.77 -10.20
C LEU A 868 -5.71 -5.43 -10.65
N GLY A 869 -6.22 -4.93 -11.76
CA GLY A 869 -7.61 -5.07 -12.15
C GLY A 869 -7.71 -4.91 -13.65
N THR A 870 -7.52 -3.71 -14.19
CA THR A 870 -7.46 -3.49 -15.65
C THR A 870 -6.30 -2.62 -16.16
N LYS A 871 -5.63 -1.83 -15.30
CA LYS A 871 -4.48 -0.98 -15.69
C LYS A 871 -3.16 -1.39 -15.02
N ARG A 872 -2.04 -1.28 -15.75
CA ARG A 872 -0.74 -0.91 -15.16
C ARG A 872 -0.87 0.54 -14.71
N LEU A 873 -0.11 1.01 -13.72
CA LEU A 873 0.34 2.41 -13.68
C LEU A 873 1.84 2.41 -13.30
N PRO A 874 2.50 3.50 -12.88
CA PRO A 874 3.95 3.47 -12.61
C PRO A 874 4.44 2.61 -11.40
N TYR A 875 4.49 1.26 -11.52
CA TYR A 875 5.79 0.61 -11.37
C TYR A 875 6.27 0.12 -12.79
N PRO A 876 7.56 0.24 -13.16
CA PRO A 876 8.14 0.02 -15.01
C PRO A 876 8.17 -1.30 -15.75
N SER A 877 9.29 -1.62 -16.39
CA SER A 877 9.69 -3.00 -16.62
C SER A 877 10.66 -3.41 -15.49
N ARG A 878 10.78 -4.68 -15.11
CA ARG A 878 11.94 -5.31 -14.41
C ARG A 878 12.16 -5.05 -12.90
N SER A 879 11.90 -6.08 -12.09
CA SER A 879 11.28 -5.82 -10.78
C SER A 879 11.84 -6.53 -9.54
N PHE A 880 11.20 -7.57 -9.02
CA PHE A 880 11.46 -7.91 -7.62
C PHE A 880 12.62 -8.85 -7.48
N GLU A 881 12.45 -10.08 -7.96
CA GLU A 881 13.02 -11.25 -7.29
C GLU A 881 12.23 -11.57 -5.99
N LEU A 882 10.89 -11.63 -6.07
CA LEU A 882 9.85 -12.32 -5.25
C LEU A 882 8.45 -11.76 -5.60
N ALA A 883 7.33 -12.09 -4.91
CA ALA A 883 6.01 -11.56 -5.35
C ALA A 883 4.66 -11.51 -4.53
N HIS A 884 4.49 -11.88 -3.25
CA HIS A 884 3.14 -12.01 -2.61
C HIS A 884 1.95 -11.08 -3.02
N CYS A 885 0.84 -11.69 -3.43
CA CYS A 885 -0.35 -11.66 -2.57
C CYS A 885 -0.12 -12.76 -1.44
N SER A 886 -0.64 -12.64 -0.20
CA SER A 886 -0.57 -13.64 0.89
C SER A 886 -1.88 -14.43 1.31
N ARG A 887 -2.23 -15.55 0.63
CA ARG A 887 -3.50 -16.32 0.36
C ARG A 887 -4.84 -15.54 0.18
N CYS A 888 -5.28 -15.24 -1.06
CA CYS A 888 -6.35 -14.31 -1.52
C CYS A 888 -7.71 -15.05 -1.70
N ARG A 889 -7.72 -16.31 -2.20
CA ARG A 889 -8.76 -16.91 -3.09
C ARG A 889 -8.91 -16.06 -4.36
N ILE A 890 -8.72 -16.59 -5.60
CA ILE A 890 -8.67 -15.80 -6.88
C ILE A 890 -8.62 -16.76 -8.15
N ASP A 891 -8.95 -16.36 -9.40
CA ASP A 891 -9.46 -17.22 -10.56
C ASP A 891 -8.51 -17.87 -11.60
N TRP A 892 -8.40 -19.21 -11.67
CA TRP A 892 -7.54 -19.87 -12.67
C TRP A 892 -8.13 -20.02 -14.08
N LEU A 893 -8.51 -18.87 -14.62
CA LEU A 893 -8.74 -18.57 -16.02
C LEU A 893 -8.55 -17.06 -16.27
N GLN A 894 -8.79 -16.19 -15.27
CA GLN A 894 -9.63 -15.04 -15.58
C GLN A 894 -9.11 -14.11 -16.67
N ARG A 895 -9.90 -14.02 -17.75
CA ARG A 895 -9.73 -13.18 -18.96
C ARG A 895 -8.60 -13.62 -19.91
N ASP A 896 -8.28 -14.92 -19.90
CA ASP A 896 -6.93 -15.41 -20.23
C ASP A 896 -5.88 -14.57 -19.53
N GLY A 897 -6.27 -13.85 -18.46
CA GLY A 897 -5.59 -12.84 -17.66
C GLY A 897 -5.73 -11.36 -18.00
N ILE A 898 -4.84 -10.66 -17.32
CA ILE A 898 -4.52 -9.23 -17.19
C ILE A 898 -3.51 -9.11 -16.02
N LEU A 899 -3.01 -10.24 -15.44
CA LEU A 899 -1.58 -10.39 -15.09
C LEU A 899 -0.83 -11.72 -15.60
N LEU A 900 -1.06 -12.32 -16.81
CA LEU A 900 -0.12 -13.20 -17.64
C LEU A 900 0.43 -13.14 -19.25
N LEU A 901 0.53 -12.36 -20.44
CA LEU A 901 0.42 -11.12 -21.43
C LEU A 901 0.72 -9.47 -21.41
N GLU A 902 1.37 -8.63 -20.53
CA GLU A 902 2.76 -8.12 -20.39
C GLU A 902 3.59 -8.31 -19.08
N LEU A 903 3.24 -8.07 -17.77
CA LEU A 903 3.73 -8.74 -16.45
C LEU A 903 5.14 -9.35 -16.45
N ASP A 904 5.53 -10.20 -17.38
CA ASP A 904 6.90 -10.56 -17.73
C ASP A 904 7.77 -9.32 -18.02
N ARG A 905 7.12 -8.25 -18.49
CA ARG A 905 7.43 -6.80 -18.41
C ARG A 905 8.19 -6.52 -17.14
N LEU A 906 7.64 -7.05 -16.07
CA LEU A 906 8.11 -6.88 -14.74
C LEU A 906 8.98 -7.99 -14.25
N LEU A 907 9.89 -8.49 -15.06
CA LEU A 907 11.23 -8.81 -14.57
C LEU A 907 12.27 -8.47 -15.68
N ARG A 908 13.60 -8.69 -15.57
CA ARG A 908 14.45 -9.34 -14.56
C ARG A 908 14.43 -10.91 -14.91
N PRO A 909 15.53 -11.73 -14.88
CA PRO A 909 15.44 -13.13 -15.33
C PRO A 909 16.19 -14.25 -14.53
N GLY A 910 15.54 -15.40 -14.38
CA GLY A 910 16.08 -16.68 -13.86
C GLY A 910 16.43 -16.77 -12.36
N GLY A 911 16.20 -15.71 -11.61
CA GLY A 911 16.21 -15.57 -10.15
C GLY A 911 15.17 -16.31 -9.32
N TYR A 912 14.16 -15.58 -8.79
CA TYR A 912 13.36 -15.92 -7.58
C TYR A 912 11.91 -15.32 -7.50
N PHE A 913 10.88 -16.07 -7.01
CA PHE A 913 9.42 -15.79 -6.73
C PHE A 913 9.04 -16.16 -5.27
N ALA A 914 7.90 -15.68 -4.75
CA ALA A 914 7.42 -15.91 -3.37
C ALA A 914 6.25 -16.93 -3.24
N TYR A 915 5.09 -16.52 -2.69
CA TYR A 915 3.77 -17.21 -2.76
C TYR A 915 3.54 -18.41 -1.83
N SER A 916 2.27 -18.61 -1.47
CA SER A 916 1.76 -19.83 -0.85
C SER A 916 0.24 -19.93 -0.87
N SER A 917 -0.33 -21.12 -1.11
CA SER A 917 -1.76 -21.28 -1.40
C SER A 917 -2.27 -22.73 -1.49
N PRO A 918 -3.57 -23.00 -1.26
CA PRO A 918 -4.21 -24.32 -1.39
C PRO A 918 -4.19 -24.89 -2.79
N GLU A 919 -4.49 -24.08 -3.78
CA GLU A 919 -4.33 -24.43 -5.19
C GLU A 919 -2.87 -24.82 -5.51
N ALA A 920 -1.91 -24.56 -4.60
CA ALA A 920 -0.48 -24.75 -4.77
C ALA A 920 0.19 -25.76 -3.82
N TYR A 921 -0.33 -25.95 -2.60
CA TYR A 921 0.09 -27.00 -1.67
C TYR A 921 -1.02 -27.94 -1.23
N ALA A 922 -2.28 -27.52 -1.30
CA ALA A 922 -3.43 -28.41 -1.17
C ALA A 922 -3.77 -29.14 -2.46
N GLN A 923 -4.85 -29.91 -2.39
CA GLN A 923 -5.46 -30.67 -3.48
C GLN A 923 -6.83 -31.15 -3.01
N ASP A 924 -7.81 -30.27 -2.95
CA ASP A 924 -9.23 -30.62 -3.01
C ASP A 924 -9.71 -30.61 -4.50
N GLU A 925 -10.91 -31.13 -4.85
CA GLU A 925 -11.29 -31.46 -6.25
C GLU A 925 -12.40 -30.60 -6.84
N GLU A 926 -13.14 -29.86 -6.04
CA GLU A 926 -14.56 -29.71 -6.32
C GLU A 926 -14.97 -28.50 -7.20
N ASP A 927 -14.28 -27.35 -7.36
CA ASP A 927 -12.92 -26.80 -7.09
C ASP A 927 -11.71 -27.16 -8.03
N LEU A 928 -11.68 -28.33 -8.71
CA LEU A 928 -10.64 -28.85 -9.64
C LEU A 928 -11.26 -29.61 -10.84
N ARG A 929 -12.44 -30.22 -10.68
CA ARG A 929 -13.26 -30.72 -11.81
C ARG A 929 -13.39 -29.68 -12.93
N ILE A 930 -13.30 -28.45 -12.47
CA ILE A 930 -13.08 -27.19 -13.12
C ILE A 930 -11.57 -26.83 -12.95
N TRP A 931 -10.75 -27.19 -13.95
CA TRP A 931 -9.28 -26.97 -14.13
C TRP A 931 -8.77 -27.63 -15.44
N ARG A 932 -9.62 -28.36 -16.18
CA ARG A 932 -9.16 -29.56 -16.89
C ARG A 932 -8.67 -29.30 -18.33
N GLU A 933 -9.12 -28.28 -19.05
CA GLU A 933 -8.27 -27.51 -19.99
C GLU A 933 -7.95 -26.08 -19.48
N MET A 934 -7.62 -25.98 -18.20
CA MET A 934 -6.58 -25.05 -17.78
C MET A 934 -5.16 -25.66 -17.92
N SER A 935 -5.06 -26.91 -18.38
CA SER A 935 -3.81 -27.69 -18.52
C SER A 935 -2.96 -27.27 -19.72
N ALA A 936 -2.59 -25.99 -19.74
CA ALA A 936 -2.63 -25.19 -20.94
C ALA A 936 -1.40 -24.30 -21.22
N LEU A 937 -0.99 -23.36 -20.34
CA LEU A 937 -0.41 -22.07 -20.79
C LEU A 937 0.92 -21.46 -20.10
N VAL A 938 1.56 -22.03 -19.02
CA VAL A 938 3.07 -22.07 -18.71
C VAL A 938 4.13 -23.37 -18.72
N GLU A 939 4.43 -24.57 -19.47
CA GLU A 939 4.18 -25.63 -20.67
C GLU A 939 3.56 -25.68 -22.24
N ARG A 940 3.13 -24.69 -23.12
CA ARG A 940 2.83 -24.52 -24.55
C ARG A 940 3.40 -23.17 -25.11
N MET A 941 4.27 -22.42 -24.40
CA MET A 941 5.18 -21.31 -24.79
C MET A 941 6.12 -20.83 -23.63
N CYS A 942 7.44 -20.89 -23.83
CA CYS A 942 8.62 -20.75 -22.96
C CYS A 942 8.71 -20.95 -21.42
N TRP A 943 7.67 -20.97 -20.59
CA TRP A 943 7.83 -21.05 -19.11
C TRP A 943 8.28 -22.40 -18.50
N LYS A 944 9.13 -22.35 -17.45
CA LYS A 944 10.08 -23.38 -16.95
C LYS A 944 10.18 -23.55 -15.39
N ILE A 945 10.70 -24.62 -14.74
CA ILE A 945 10.41 -24.98 -13.29
C ILE A 945 11.25 -24.36 -12.12
N ALA A 946 10.63 -23.95 -10.98
CA ALA A 946 11.22 -23.02 -9.97
C ALA A 946 11.35 -23.25 -8.44
N ALA A 947 10.31 -23.53 -7.61
CA ALA A 947 10.26 -23.28 -6.13
C ALA A 947 9.08 -23.78 -5.26
N LYS A 948 8.87 -25.10 -5.14
CA LYS A 948 8.03 -25.72 -4.12
C LYS A 948 8.96 -26.10 -3.00
N ARG A 949 8.84 -25.43 -1.85
CA ARG A 949 9.15 -26.10 -0.60
C ARG A 949 8.22 -25.80 0.56
N ASN A 950 7.00 -26.31 0.43
CA ASN A 950 5.91 -26.35 1.39
C ASN A 950 4.92 -25.20 1.08
N GLN A 951 4.99 -24.08 1.81
CA GLN A 951 4.10 -22.95 1.67
C GLN A 951 4.17 -22.37 0.27
N THR A 952 5.13 -21.50 -0.04
CA THR A 952 6.50 -21.86 -0.40
C THR A 952 6.46 -22.59 -1.72
N VAL A 953 6.12 -21.84 -2.77
CA VAL A 953 5.37 -22.31 -3.93
C VAL A 953 5.69 -21.44 -5.18
N ILE A 954 6.44 -21.87 -6.21
CA ILE A 954 6.96 -20.93 -7.26
C ILE A 954 7.14 -21.44 -8.72
N TRP A 955 6.48 -20.85 -9.75
CA TRP A 955 6.50 -21.15 -11.23
C TRP A 955 7.80 -20.29 -11.85
N VAL A 956 8.63 -20.52 -12.96
CA VAL A 956 9.83 -19.65 -13.52
C VAL A 956 10.27 -19.64 -15.05
N LYS A 957 11.37 -18.93 -15.44
CA LYS A 957 12.19 -18.81 -16.70
C LYS A 957 13.35 -19.80 -16.96
N PRO A 958 14.03 -19.76 -18.14
CA PRO A 958 15.46 -20.02 -18.22
C PRO A 958 16.27 -18.89 -17.54
N LEU A 959 16.94 -17.99 -18.26
CA LEU A 959 17.78 -16.90 -17.71
C LEU A 959 17.78 -15.60 -18.54
N THR A 960 17.04 -15.62 -19.64
CA THR A 960 17.44 -15.07 -20.94
C THR A 960 16.37 -15.42 -21.96
N ASN A 961 16.32 -14.65 -23.05
CA ASN A 961 15.46 -14.90 -24.21
C ASN A 961 15.68 -16.22 -24.99
N ASP A 962 16.37 -17.23 -24.45
CA ASP A 962 16.77 -18.44 -25.19
C ASP A 962 15.55 -19.23 -25.68
N CYS A 963 14.93 -19.97 -24.77
CA CYS A 963 13.48 -19.98 -24.80
C CYS A 963 12.98 -18.72 -24.11
N TYR A 964 13.00 -17.58 -24.82
CA TYR A 964 11.76 -16.93 -25.27
C TYR A 964 11.45 -17.26 -26.74
N MET A 965 12.36 -17.95 -27.43
CA MET A 965 12.38 -18.04 -28.89
C MET A 965 12.34 -19.48 -29.44
N GLU A 966 12.34 -20.51 -28.58
CA GLU A 966 12.29 -21.93 -28.99
C GLU A 966 10.86 -22.33 -29.42
N ARG A 967 10.39 -21.72 -30.52
CA ARG A 967 9.02 -21.78 -31.08
C ARG A 967 8.57 -23.21 -31.28
N GLU A 968 7.44 -23.58 -30.70
CA GLU A 968 6.26 -23.80 -31.55
C GLU A 968 5.35 -22.55 -31.71
N PRO A 969 4.89 -22.22 -32.93
CA PRO A 969 3.93 -21.15 -33.20
C PRO A 969 2.52 -21.32 -32.59
N GLY A 970 1.68 -20.30 -32.73
CA GLY A 970 0.21 -20.39 -32.56
C GLY A 970 -0.31 -20.42 -31.11
N THR A 971 -0.07 -21.50 -30.36
CA THR A 971 -0.67 -21.67 -29.02
C THR A 971 -0.11 -20.66 -28.02
N GLN A 972 -0.98 -20.24 -27.11
CA GLN A 972 -0.93 -19.02 -26.31
C GLN A 972 -0.10 -19.13 -25.04
N PRO A 973 0.29 -17.99 -24.44
CA PRO A 973 0.16 -16.62 -24.99
C PRO A 973 1.39 -16.10 -25.77
N PRO A 974 1.26 -15.08 -26.65
CA PRO A 974 2.35 -14.55 -27.51
C PRO A 974 3.29 -13.52 -26.85
N LEU A 975 4.45 -13.24 -27.47
CA LEU A 975 5.24 -12.05 -27.15
C LEU A 975 4.51 -10.73 -27.40
N CYS A 976 4.99 -9.68 -26.73
CA CYS A 976 4.71 -8.29 -27.03
C CYS A 976 4.98 -7.94 -28.48
N LYS A 977 4.21 -6.98 -28.97
CA LYS A 977 4.59 -6.26 -30.18
C LYS A 977 5.83 -5.45 -29.83
N SER A 978 6.75 -5.31 -30.79
CA SER A 978 8.01 -4.60 -30.59
C SER A 978 7.86 -3.09 -30.34
N GLY A 979 6.64 -2.54 -30.41
CA GLY A 979 6.32 -1.15 -30.09
C GLY A 979 5.62 -0.95 -28.74
N ASP A 980 5.33 -2.02 -28.00
CA ASP A 980 4.70 -1.92 -26.68
C ASP A 980 5.80 -1.56 -25.65
N ASP A 981 5.88 -0.30 -25.20
CA ASP A 981 6.87 0.11 -24.18
C ASP A 981 6.56 -0.60 -22.85
N PRO A 982 7.48 -1.42 -22.33
CA PRO A 982 7.26 -2.12 -21.08
C PRO A 982 7.49 -1.22 -19.86
N ASP A 983 8.11 -0.05 -20.00
CA ASP A 983 8.26 0.95 -18.95
C ASP A 983 7.12 1.96 -18.90
N ALA A 984 6.45 2.24 -20.03
CA ALA A 984 5.25 3.09 -20.10
C ALA A 984 4.10 2.49 -19.28
N VAL A 985 3.29 3.35 -18.67
CA VAL A 985 2.64 2.93 -17.41
C VAL A 985 1.33 3.62 -17.08
N TRP A 986 1.34 4.91 -16.78
CA TRP A 986 0.16 5.64 -16.30
C TRP A 986 -1.01 5.48 -17.25
N ASP A 987 -2.17 5.11 -16.70
CA ASP A 987 -3.38 4.79 -17.46
C ASP A 987 -3.30 3.63 -18.49
N VAL A 988 -2.16 2.94 -18.64
CA VAL A 988 -1.98 1.91 -19.67
C VAL A 988 -2.78 0.65 -19.33
N ALA A 989 -3.61 0.20 -20.26
CA ALA A 989 -4.37 -1.05 -20.13
C ALA A 989 -3.42 -2.26 -20.15
N MET A 990 -3.69 -3.23 -19.28
CA MET A 990 -2.92 -4.48 -19.21
C MET A 990 -3.23 -5.36 -20.44
N GLU A 991 -2.20 -5.91 -21.10
CA GLU A 991 -2.19 -5.96 -22.58
C GLU A 991 -2.29 -7.38 -23.20
N ALA A 992 -1.83 -7.57 -24.45
CA ALA A 992 -1.93 -8.80 -25.25
C ALA A 992 -0.56 -9.23 -25.80
N CYS A 993 0.45 -9.18 -24.94
CA CYS A 993 1.86 -8.96 -25.26
C CYS A 993 2.79 -9.52 -24.15
N ILE A 994 3.50 -10.66 -24.23
CA ILE A 994 4.52 -11.04 -23.19
C ILE A 994 5.85 -10.32 -23.43
N THR A 995 6.41 -9.56 -22.49
CA THR A 995 7.56 -8.69 -22.78
C THR A 995 8.90 -9.42 -22.94
N PRO A 996 9.46 -9.56 -24.16
CA PRO A 996 10.83 -10.03 -24.34
C PRO A 996 11.82 -8.94 -23.90
N TYR A 997 13.04 -9.34 -23.59
CA TYR A 997 14.01 -8.40 -23.02
C TYR A 997 15.04 -7.92 -24.00
N THR A 998 15.58 -6.74 -23.69
CA THR A 998 16.68 -6.14 -24.43
C THR A 998 17.89 -7.08 -24.52
N ASP A 999 18.63 -7.01 -25.61
CA ASP A 999 19.83 -7.83 -25.85
C ASP A 999 20.84 -7.75 -24.70
N GLN A 1000 20.96 -6.58 -24.07
CA GLN A 1000 21.80 -6.37 -22.89
C GLN A 1000 21.41 -7.36 -21.78
N ASN A 1001 20.11 -7.52 -21.51
CA ASN A 1001 19.55 -8.43 -20.50
C ASN A 1001 19.64 -9.91 -20.87
N HIS A 1002 19.79 -10.18 -22.15
CA HIS A 1002 20.00 -11.52 -22.64
C HIS A 1002 21.48 -11.96 -22.50
N LYS A 1003 22.46 -11.04 -22.55
CA LYS A 1003 23.75 -11.25 -23.28
C LYS A 1003 24.72 -12.37 -22.86
N ALA A 1004 26.01 -12.16 -22.57
CA ALA A 1004 26.93 -13.31 -22.38
C ALA A 1004 26.67 -14.06 -21.05
N ARG A 1005 26.05 -13.39 -20.06
CA ARG A 1005 24.63 -13.63 -19.72
C ARG A 1005 23.92 -12.41 -19.12
N GLY A 1006 24.23 -11.24 -19.71
CA GLY A 1006 24.04 -9.86 -19.25
C GLY A 1006 22.71 -9.33 -18.67
N SER A 1007 22.78 -8.08 -18.23
CA SER A 1007 21.80 -7.01 -18.05
C SER A 1007 22.52 -5.82 -17.39
N GLY A 1008 22.42 -5.75 -16.06
CA GLY A 1008 23.36 -5.17 -15.13
C GLY A 1008 22.66 -4.88 -13.81
N LEU A 1009 23.32 -4.08 -12.98
CA LEU A 1009 23.07 -3.79 -11.57
C LEU A 1009 23.88 -4.59 -10.55
N ALA A 1010 24.20 -3.88 -9.49
CA ALA A 1010 24.88 -4.34 -8.30
C ALA A 1010 23.91 -4.45 -7.12
N PRO A 1011 24.17 -5.31 -6.13
CA PRO A 1011 23.78 -5.03 -4.76
C PRO A 1011 24.26 -3.65 -4.34
N TRP A 1012 23.38 -2.65 -4.53
CA TRP A 1012 22.74 -1.88 -3.46
C TRP A 1012 22.97 -2.72 -2.18
N PRO A 1013 24.02 -2.54 -1.36
CA PRO A 1013 24.73 -1.30 -0.96
C PRO A 1013 25.29 -0.34 -2.00
N ALA A 1014 25.36 -0.74 -3.26
CA ALA A 1014 25.66 0.08 -4.41
C ALA A 1014 24.79 1.34 -4.70
N ARG A 1015 24.05 1.31 -5.82
CA ARG A 1015 24.30 2.10 -7.05
C ARG A 1015 24.72 3.59 -7.04
N LEU A 1016 25.26 4.16 -5.95
CA LEU A 1016 25.89 5.49 -5.92
C LEU A 1016 27.09 5.55 -6.86
N THR A 1017 28.07 4.72 -6.57
CA THR A 1017 29.31 4.59 -7.33
C THR A 1017 29.25 3.45 -8.37
N ALA A 1018 28.07 2.80 -8.47
CA ALA A 1018 27.65 1.91 -9.54
C ALA A 1018 26.42 2.50 -10.28
N PRO A 1019 26.66 3.50 -11.14
CA PRO A 1019 25.82 3.81 -12.30
C PRO A 1019 25.07 2.61 -12.89
N PRO A 1020 23.74 2.66 -12.97
CA PRO A 1020 22.92 1.52 -13.36
C PRO A 1020 22.77 1.41 -14.91
N PRO A 1021 22.44 0.22 -15.48
CA PRO A 1021 22.50 0.00 -16.92
C PRO A 1021 21.68 0.94 -17.80
N ARG A 1022 20.61 1.54 -17.27
CA ARG A 1022 19.63 2.33 -18.03
C ARG A 1022 19.64 3.81 -17.70
N LEU A 1023 20.76 4.28 -17.16
CA LEU A 1023 21.22 5.61 -17.55
C LEU A 1023 21.27 5.72 -19.09
N ALA A 1024 21.71 4.65 -19.77
CA ALA A 1024 21.82 4.58 -21.23
C ALA A 1024 20.47 4.75 -21.96
N ASP A 1025 19.34 4.34 -21.37
CA ASP A 1025 18.00 4.55 -21.94
C ASP A 1025 17.61 6.03 -22.04
N PHE A 1026 18.30 6.92 -21.31
CA PHE A 1026 18.13 8.38 -21.32
C PHE A 1026 19.36 9.14 -21.82
N GLY A 1027 20.41 8.43 -22.24
CA GLY A 1027 21.69 9.04 -22.62
C GLY A 1027 22.51 9.61 -21.45
N TYR A 1028 22.16 9.31 -20.20
CA TYR A 1028 22.93 9.78 -19.04
C TYR A 1028 24.27 9.05 -18.91
N SER A 1029 25.29 9.78 -18.49
CA SER A 1029 26.61 9.22 -18.23
C SER A 1029 26.73 8.69 -16.79
N ASN A 1030 27.72 7.83 -16.59
CA ASN A 1030 28.20 7.41 -15.29
C ASN A 1030 28.86 8.55 -14.47
N GLU A 1031 28.91 9.79 -14.99
CA GLU A 1031 29.60 10.96 -14.39
C GLU A 1031 28.67 12.10 -13.97
N MET A 1032 27.37 12.03 -14.26
CA MET A 1032 26.31 12.82 -13.58
C MET A 1032 26.14 12.32 -12.14
N PHE A 1033 27.27 12.15 -11.46
CA PHE A 1033 27.60 11.09 -10.52
C PHE A 1033 28.87 11.46 -9.71
N GLU A 1034 28.89 11.13 -8.43
CA GLU A 1034 30.11 10.98 -7.61
C GLU A 1034 30.98 12.24 -7.28
N LYS A 1035 31.22 13.27 -8.13
CA LYS A 1035 31.31 14.69 -7.65
C LYS A 1035 29.92 15.19 -7.39
N ASP A 1036 28.92 14.49 -7.94
CA ASP A 1036 27.66 14.16 -7.27
C ASP A 1036 27.89 13.34 -5.96
N THR A 1037 28.85 13.76 -5.11
CA THR A 1037 29.22 13.35 -3.72
C THR A 1037 30.55 14.03 -3.29
N LYS A 1038 31.47 14.31 -4.22
CA LYS A 1038 32.81 14.87 -3.95
C LYS A 1038 32.85 16.39 -3.84
N VAL A 1039 32.12 17.10 -4.70
CA VAL A 1039 32.00 18.57 -4.65
C VAL A 1039 30.55 19.04 -4.64
N TRP A 1040 29.52 18.17 -4.79
CA TRP A 1040 28.31 18.11 -3.95
C TRP A 1040 29.01 18.01 -2.55
N GLN A 1041 29.34 19.19 -1.97
CA GLN A 1041 30.23 19.41 -0.82
C GLN A 1041 30.38 20.87 -0.34
N HIS A 1042 30.04 21.89 -1.12
CA HIS A 1042 30.33 23.30 -0.84
C HIS A 1042 29.04 24.12 -0.79
N ARG A 1043 29.14 25.39 -0.36
CA ARG A 1043 28.03 26.29 0.09
C ARG A 1043 27.24 25.79 1.32
N VAL A 1044 27.08 24.47 1.43
CA VAL A 1044 26.47 23.62 2.45
C VAL A 1044 26.63 24.06 3.91
N GLU A 1045 27.75 24.70 4.30
CA GLU A 1045 28.02 25.12 5.69
C GLU A 1045 26.91 26.00 6.28
N ASN A 1046 26.33 26.87 5.46
CA ASN A 1046 25.21 27.73 5.84
C ASN A 1046 23.93 26.92 6.12
N TYR A 1047 23.78 25.76 5.49
CA TYR A 1047 22.48 25.11 5.26
C TYR A 1047 22.36 23.67 5.76
N TRP A 1048 23.44 22.97 6.21
CA TRP A 1048 23.42 21.53 6.53
C TRP A 1048 22.56 21.07 7.74
N ASN A 1049 21.44 21.75 8.03
CA ASN A 1049 21.09 22.10 9.41
C ASN A 1049 19.68 22.57 9.72
N LEU A 1050 18.96 23.17 8.78
CA LEU A 1050 18.16 24.36 9.12
C LEU A 1050 17.01 24.17 10.12
N LEU A 1051 16.56 22.95 10.35
CA LEU A 1051 15.65 22.67 11.44
C LEU A 1051 15.99 21.54 12.39
N SER A 1052 17.29 21.29 12.56
CA SER A 1052 17.77 20.81 13.84
C SER A 1052 17.16 21.53 15.06
N PRO A 1053 16.85 22.85 15.09
CA PRO A 1053 16.77 23.55 16.38
C PRO A 1053 15.51 23.57 17.24
N LYS A 1054 14.28 23.82 16.76
CA LYS A 1054 13.21 24.52 17.57
C LYS A 1054 12.53 23.66 18.69
N ILE A 1055 13.30 22.90 19.48
CA ILE A 1055 12.87 21.90 20.47
C ILE A 1055 13.92 21.70 21.59
N GLN A 1056 13.61 20.92 22.65
CA GLN A 1056 14.68 20.22 23.39
C GLN A 1056 15.05 18.94 22.61
N SER A 1057 16.32 18.79 22.27
CA SER A 1057 16.84 18.00 21.16
C SER A 1057 16.73 16.46 21.31
N ASP A 1058 15.63 15.87 20.84
CA ASP A 1058 15.56 14.43 20.50
C ASP A 1058 14.39 14.04 19.53
N THR A 1059 14.43 14.37 18.21
CA THR A 1059 13.29 14.09 17.28
C THR A 1059 13.57 14.07 15.71
N LEU A 1060 13.54 12.94 14.93
CA LEU A 1060 13.95 12.81 13.46
C LEU A 1060 13.23 11.85 12.36
N ARG A 1061 12.03 11.96 11.69
CA ARG A 1061 11.31 10.85 10.93
C ARG A 1061 10.81 10.98 9.42
N ASN A 1062 10.77 12.08 8.65
CA ASN A 1062 10.46 12.09 7.17
C ASN A 1062 11.20 13.17 6.33
N LEU A 1063 11.33 13.03 4.98
CA LEU A 1063 12.11 13.81 3.97
C LEU A 1063 11.71 13.48 2.50
N MET A 1064 12.10 14.28 1.47
CA MET A 1064 11.83 14.00 0.04
C MET A 1064 12.55 15.00 -0.94
N ASP A 1065 12.32 14.94 -2.27
CA ASP A 1065 12.73 15.75 -3.48
C ASP A 1065 11.60 15.73 -4.50
N MET A 1066 11.49 16.74 -5.38
CA MET A 1066 10.41 16.91 -6.35
C MET A 1066 10.76 17.36 -7.78
N LYS A 1067 12.00 17.23 -8.31
CA LYS A 1067 12.24 17.63 -9.74
C LYS A 1067 13.39 17.02 -10.57
N ALA A 1068 13.18 15.82 -11.08
CA ALA A 1068 13.84 15.32 -12.29
C ALA A 1068 15.37 15.28 -12.39
N ASN A 1069 16.02 14.87 -11.29
CA ASN A 1069 17.33 14.21 -11.28
C ASN A 1069 17.16 12.66 -11.36
N LEU A 1070 17.54 11.89 -10.32
CA LEU A 1070 17.77 10.42 -10.33
C LEU A 1070 17.74 9.73 -8.94
N GLY A 1071 17.92 10.41 -7.80
CA GLY A 1071 18.86 11.52 -7.55
C GLY A 1071 20.24 10.98 -7.16
N SER A 1072 20.95 11.65 -6.24
CA SER A 1072 22.02 11.03 -5.42
C SER A 1072 21.83 11.18 -3.91
N PHE A 1073 20.96 12.07 -3.44
CA PHE A 1073 20.05 11.95 -2.30
C PHE A 1073 20.57 11.86 -0.86
N ALA A 1074 21.76 11.33 -0.69
CA ALA A 1074 22.53 11.41 0.53
C ALA A 1074 23.99 11.25 0.09
N ALA A 1075 24.34 11.97 -0.98
CA ALA A 1075 25.46 11.62 -1.84
C ALA A 1075 26.75 11.67 -1.02
N ALA A 1076 27.03 12.84 -0.45
CA ALA A 1076 27.89 12.97 0.72
C ALA A 1076 27.12 13.16 2.03
N LEU A 1077 26.04 12.41 2.27
CA LEU A 1077 25.65 12.04 3.63
C LEU A 1077 26.03 10.56 3.94
N LYS A 1078 27.04 10.04 4.68
CA LYS A 1078 29.00 10.47 6.76
C LYS A 1078 29.02 9.81 8.22
N SER A 1079 28.39 10.28 9.32
CA SER A 1079 27.42 11.33 9.72
C SER A 1079 25.89 11.01 9.99
N LYS A 1080 25.03 10.53 9.04
CA LYS A 1080 23.53 10.55 9.01
C LYS A 1080 22.76 9.32 8.40
N ASP A 1081 21.90 8.69 9.19
CA ASP A 1081 21.41 7.28 9.34
C ASP A 1081 20.21 6.70 8.49
N VAL A 1082 19.47 7.44 7.63
CA VAL A 1082 18.13 7.84 8.15
C VAL A 1082 16.77 7.67 7.31
N TRP A 1083 16.57 7.78 5.93
CA TRP A 1083 15.36 7.43 4.98
C TRP A 1083 14.74 8.41 3.93
N VAL A 1084 14.05 7.92 2.81
CA VAL A 1084 12.77 8.40 2.09
C VAL A 1084 12.22 7.70 0.77
N MET A 1085 11.14 8.21 0.14
CA MET A 1085 10.38 7.82 -1.12
C MET A 1085 10.41 9.02 -2.13
N ASN A 1086 10.05 9.00 -3.46
CA ASN A 1086 10.69 9.96 -4.44
C ASN A 1086 10.06 10.46 -5.83
N VAL A 1087 10.57 11.48 -6.61
CA VAL A 1087 9.82 12.38 -7.61
C VAL A 1087 10.54 12.90 -9.04
N VAL A 1088 10.51 12.53 -10.44
CA VAL A 1088 9.70 12.21 -11.81
C VAL A 1088 8.42 11.27 -12.22
N PRO A 1089 7.21 11.73 -12.67
CA PRO A 1089 5.85 11.05 -12.67
C PRO A 1089 5.25 10.03 -13.73
N GLU A 1090 4.56 10.45 -14.83
CA GLU A 1090 3.83 9.69 -15.91
C GLU A 1090 4.44 9.62 -17.34
N ASP A 1091 4.66 10.73 -18.07
CA ASP A 1091 4.96 10.79 -19.53
C ASP A 1091 6.37 11.29 -19.98
N GLY A 1092 6.92 12.37 -19.40
CA GLY A 1092 8.27 12.94 -19.61
C GLY A 1092 9.44 11.99 -19.26
N PRO A 1093 10.55 12.40 -18.59
CA PRO A 1093 11.65 11.45 -18.33
C PRO A 1093 11.19 10.23 -17.53
N ASN A 1094 11.18 9.02 -18.12
CA ASN A 1094 10.79 7.80 -17.41
C ASN A 1094 11.81 7.27 -16.38
N THR A 1095 12.50 8.18 -15.68
CA THR A 1095 13.63 7.87 -14.81
C THR A 1095 13.20 7.26 -13.46
N LEU A 1096 11.90 7.03 -13.23
CA LEU A 1096 11.41 6.03 -12.27
C LEU A 1096 12.02 4.66 -12.58
N LYS A 1097 12.39 4.39 -13.84
CA LYS A 1097 13.26 3.25 -14.10
C LYS A 1097 14.62 3.36 -13.51
N ILE A 1098 15.26 4.52 -13.62
CA ILE A 1098 16.48 4.89 -12.91
C ILE A 1098 16.32 4.73 -11.41
N ILE A 1099 15.25 5.12 -10.73
CA ILE A 1099 15.22 4.83 -9.28
C ILE A 1099 15.06 3.33 -8.97
N TYR A 1100 14.56 2.53 -9.93
CA TYR A 1100 14.59 1.06 -9.94
C TYR A 1100 15.88 0.45 -10.60
N ASP A 1101 16.80 1.32 -11.03
CA ASP A 1101 18.15 1.17 -11.62
C ASP A 1101 19.23 1.66 -10.59
N ARG A 1102 19.39 2.96 -10.24
CA ARG A 1102 20.19 3.55 -9.13
C ARG A 1102 19.69 3.04 -7.76
N GLY A 1103 18.95 3.80 -6.93
CA GLY A 1103 18.88 3.52 -5.48
C GLY A 1103 17.52 3.18 -4.84
N LEU A 1104 16.57 4.10 -4.65
CA LEU A 1104 15.42 3.93 -3.72
C LEU A 1104 14.03 4.21 -4.35
N MET A 1105 12.99 4.64 -3.63
CA MET A 1105 11.57 4.38 -3.99
C MET A 1105 10.76 5.59 -4.48
N GLY A 1106 10.79 5.87 -5.78
CA GLY A 1106 9.87 6.81 -6.39
C GLY A 1106 8.44 6.31 -6.25
N SER A 1107 7.46 7.20 -6.01
CA SER A 1107 6.04 6.88 -5.82
C SER A 1107 4.91 7.85 -6.34
N VAL A 1108 4.37 7.73 -7.55
CA VAL A 1108 3.65 8.81 -8.24
C VAL A 1108 2.18 8.96 -7.83
N HIS A 1109 1.50 10.03 -8.24
CA HIS A 1109 0.22 10.01 -8.99
C HIS A 1109 0.03 11.36 -9.68
N ASN A 1110 -1.00 11.70 -10.48
CA ASN A 1110 -1.05 13.04 -11.08
C ASN A 1110 -1.74 14.00 -10.12
N TRP A 1111 -1.02 14.95 -9.54
CA TRP A 1111 -1.69 15.88 -8.61
C TRP A 1111 -2.92 16.51 -9.27
N CYS A 1112 -2.80 16.96 -10.52
CA CYS A 1112 -3.93 17.56 -11.22
C CYS A 1112 -5.20 16.69 -11.20
N GLU A 1113 -5.10 15.34 -11.26
CA GLU A 1113 -6.22 14.37 -11.15
C GLU A 1113 -6.97 14.47 -9.81
N SER A 1114 -6.30 14.96 -8.76
CA SER A 1114 -6.47 14.62 -7.35
C SER A 1114 -6.15 13.14 -7.06
N PHE A 1115 -5.92 12.82 -5.78
CA PHE A 1115 -4.96 11.78 -5.43
C PHE A 1115 -5.51 10.41 -4.93
N SER A 1116 -4.62 9.47 -4.59
CA SER A 1116 -4.71 8.01 -4.78
C SER A 1116 -4.24 7.23 -3.55
N THR A 1117 -5.05 7.27 -2.50
CA THR A 1117 -4.53 7.23 -1.13
C THR A 1117 -5.50 6.55 -0.17
N TYR A 1118 -5.13 6.48 1.11
CA TYR A 1118 -6.00 6.19 2.24
C TYR A 1118 -5.32 6.64 3.59
N PRO A 1119 -4.80 7.88 3.70
CA PRO A 1119 -3.62 8.30 4.49
C PRO A 1119 -3.91 8.68 5.96
N ARG A 1120 -2.94 8.65 6.89
CA ARG A 1120 -2.78 9.60 8.03
C ARG A 1120 -1.57 9.24 8.90
N THR A 1121 -0.74 10.24 9.24
CA THR A 1121 0.02 10.57 10.48
C THR A 1121 1.51 11.18 10.49
N TYR A 1122 2.38 11.10 9.44
CA TYR A 1122 3.41 11.98 8.72
C TYR A 1122 4.41 13.20 9.30
N ASP A 1123 6.89 14.02 8.49
CA ASP A 1123 7.82 15.18 8.29
C ASP A 1123 7.96 15.70 6.76
N LEU A 1124 8.98 15.50 5.86
CA LEU A 1124 9.45 16.52 4.82
C LEU A 1124 9.42 16.21 3.25
N LEU A 1125 9.62 17.19 2.29
CA LEU A 1125 9.75 17.03 0.76
C LEU A 1125 10.35 18.10 -0.32
N HIS A 1126 11.57 17.93 -0.97
CA HIS A 1126 12.45 18.80 -1.93
C HIS A 1126 11.88 18.99 -3.34
N ALA A 1127 12.59 19.70 -4.23
CA ALA A 1127 12.37 19.97 -5.67
C ALA A 1127 13.24 21.16 -6.15
N TRP A 1128 13.31 21.33 -7.47
CA TRP A 1128 13.21 22.66 -8.11
C TRP A 1128 11.78 22.82 -8.67
N THR A 1129 11.05 23.90 -8.35
CA THR A 1129 9.85 24.30 -9.12
C THR A 1129 8.71 23.29 -9.39
N ILE A 1130 8.26 22.46 -8.42
CA ILE A 1130 7.03 21.63 -8.55
C ILE A 1130 5.75 22.47 -8.67
N PHE A 1131 5.47 23.38 -7.73
CA PHE A 1131 4.28 24.23 -7.83
C PHE A 1131 4.23 24.97 -9.17
N SER A 1132 5.40 25.46 -9.61
CA SER A 1132 5.54 26.06 -10.94
C SER A 1132 5.42 25.08 -12.11
N ASP A 1133 5.46 23.76 -11.90
CA ASP A 1133 5.18 22.75 -12.94
C ASP A 1133 3.69 22.41 -13.05
N ILE A 1134 2.92 22.45 -11.96
CA ILE A 1134 1.46 22.25 -12.02
C ILE A 1134 0.75 23.51 -12.55
N GLU A 1135 1.30 24.70 -12.27
CA GLU A 1135 0.83 25.98 -12.76
C GLU A 1135 0.90 26.04 -14.30
N LYS A 1136 1.95 25.47 -14.91
CA LYS A 1136 2.10 25.32 -16.38
C LYS A 1136 1.02 24.46 -17.05
N LYS A 1137 0.21 23.74 -16.29
CA LYS A 1137 -0.81 22.78 -16.79
C LYS A 1137 -2.24 23.25 -16.51
N ASP A 1138 -2.42 24.52 -16.14
CA ASP A 1138 -3.69 25.11 -15.67
C ASP A 1138 -4.29 24.38 -14.45
N CYS A 1139 -3.48 23.60 -13.73
CA CYS A 1139 -3.93 22.88 -12.57
C CYS A 1139 -3.87 23.83 -11.37
N SER A 1140 -4.99 23.99 -10.67
CA SER A 1140 -5.13 24.94 -9.57
C SER A 1140 -4.01 24.74 -8.54
N ALA A 1141 -3.16 25.77 -8.38
CA ALA A 1141 -2.16 25.78 -7.33
C ALA A 1141 -2.88 25.47 -6.01
N GLU A 1142 -4.01 26.16 -5.75
CA GLU A 1142 -4.96 25.93 -4.65
C GLU A 1142 -5.62 24.55 -4.57
N ASP A 1143 -5.39 23.64 -5.51
CA ASP A 1143 -5.89 22.26 -5.51
C ASP A 1143 -4.72 21.27 -5.35
N LEU A 1144 -3.47 21.68 -5.64
CA LEU A 1144 -2.34 21.24 -4.82
C LEU A 1144 -2.49 21.77 -3.39
N LEU A 1145 -3.51 22.59 -3.13
CA LEU A 1145 -4.05 23.02 -1.83
C LEU A 1145 -5.52 22.49 -1.69
N PHE A 1146 -5.86 21.47 -2.49
CA PHE A 1146 -6.77 20.32 -2.27
C PHE A 1146 -5.96 19.04 -1.97
N GLU A 1147 -4.63 19.08 -2.06
CA GLU A 1147 -3.73 17.94 -1.81
C GLU A 1147 -2.63 18.23 -0.75
N MET A 1148 -1.84 19.31 -0.79
CA MET A 1148 -0.83 19.70 0.22
C MET A 1148 -1.36 19.55 1.62
N ASP A 1149 -2.41 20.31 1.96
CA ASP A 1149 -2.93 20.27 3.31
C ASP A 1149 -3.84 19.04 3.54
N ARG A 1150 -4.09 18.20 2.51
CA ARG A 1150 -5.06 17.07 2.42
C ARG A 1150 -4.62 15.83 3.16
N ILE A 1151 -3.86 16.13 4.18
CA ILE A 1151 -2.97 15.29 4.91
C ILE A 1151 -2.81 15.96 6.29
N LEU A 1152 -2.31 17.18 6.23
CA LEU A 1152 -1.59 17.90 7.25
C LEU A 1152 -2.38 18.11 8.57
N ARG A 1153 -1.65 18.00 9.67
CA ARG A 1153 -2.14 17.63 11.00
C ARG A 1153 -1.25 18.30 12.08
N PRO A 1154 -0.46 17.73 13.04
CA PRO A 1154 -0.11 18.99 14.48
C PRO A 1154 1.05 19.98 14.44
N THR A 1155 2.07 19.77 13.62
CA THR A 1155 3.47 20.15 13.90
C THR A 1155 4.32 19.87 12.64
N GLY A 1156 5.27 20.73 12.30
CA GLY A 1156 6.23 20.54 11.20
C GLY A 1156 7.52 21.36 11.40
N PHE A 1157 8.56 21.24 10.54
CA PHE A 1157 9.92 21.81 10.57
C PHE A 1157 10.81 21.24 9.37
N ILE A 1158 11.31 22.00 8.36
CA ILE A 1158 11.60 21.57 6.94
C ILE A 1158 12.84 22.25 6.14
N ILE A 1159 13.06 22.24 4.77
CA ILE A 1159 14.23 22.81 3.94
C ILE A 1159 14.03 23.11 2.34
N VAL A 1160 14.26 24.21 1.51
CA VAL A 1160 13.56 24.53 0.14
C VAL A 1160 14.49 24.99 -1.01
N ARG A 1161 14.12 24.74 -2.28
CA ARG A 1161 14.41 25.52 -3.50
C ARG A 1161 13.08 25.60 -4.30
N ASP A 1162 12.48 26.77 -4.53
CA ASP A 1162 11.42 27.05 -5.52
C ASP A 1162 11.40 28.56 -5.82
N LYS A 1163 10.85 29.00 -6.95
CA LYS A 1163 10.66 30.42 -7.24
C LYS A 1163 10.00 31.19 -6.09
N GLN A 1164 10.59 32.34 -5.75
CA GLN A 1164 10.16 33.24 -4.69
C GLN A 1164 8.66 33.66 -4.74
N PRO A 1165 8.02 33.93 -5.89
CA PRO A 1165 6.59 34.24 -5.95
C PRO A 1165 5.71 33.13 -5.37
N VAL A 1166 6.08 31.86 -5.57
CA VAL A 1166 5.33 30.72 -5.03
C VAL A 1166 5.56 30.57 -3.52
N VAL A 1167 6.75 30.93 -3.02
CA VAL A 1167 6.99 31.03 -1.57
C VAL A 1167 6.04 32.05 -0.94
N GLU A 1168 5.89 33.24 -1.53
CA GLU A 1168 4.99 34.28 -1.03
C GLU A 1168 3.51 33.88 -1.14
N PHE A 1169 3.13 33.23 -2.25
CA PHE A 1169 1.80 32.62 -2.40
C PHE A 1169 1.48 31.65 -1.24
N ILE A 1170 2.39 30.73 -0.90
CA ILE A 1170 2.18 29.79 0.22
C ILE A 1170 2.15 30.53 1.57
N LYS A 1171 2.97 31.57 1.76
CA LYS A 1171 3.01 32.38 3.01
C LYS A 1171 1.70 33.11 3.32
N LYS A 1172 1.00 33.64 2.30
CA LYS A 1172 -0.25 34.40 2.48
C LYS A 1172 -1.34 33.61 3.21
N HIS A 1173 -1.29 32.29 3.09
CA HIS A 1173 -2.44 31.44 3.44
C HIS A 1173 -2.21 30.55 4.66
N LEU A 1174 -0.96 30.47 5.13
CA LEU A 1174 -0.57 29.79 6.37
C LEU A 1174 -1.57 29.93 7.53
N PRO A 1175 -2.11 31.13 7.84
CA PRO A 1175 -3.03 31.30 8.96
C PRO A 1175 -4.32 30.49 8.80
N ALA A 1176 -4.86 30.44 7.59
CA ALA A 1176 -6.11 29.76 7.26
C ALA A 1176 -5.94 28.22 7.27
N LEU A 1177 -4.71 27.75 7.14
CA LEU A 1177 -4.33 26.34 7.26
C LEU A 1177 -3.93 25.92 8.67
N HIS A 1178 -3.71 26.88 9.56
CA HIS A 1178 -3.05 26.69 10.84
C HIS A 1178 -1.57 26.29 10.72
N TRP A 1179 -0.85 26.82 9.72
CA TRP A 1179 0.58 26.64 9.47
C TRP A 1179 1.40 27.81 10.05
N ASP A 1180 2.62 27.54 10.52
CA ASP A 1180 3.60 28.51 11.03
C ASP A 1180 4.86 28.45 10.17
N ALA A 1181 5.41 29.59 9.77
CA ALA A 1181 6.79 29.64 9.29
C ALA A 1181 7.81 29.17 10.34
N VAL A 1182 8.98 28.70 9.91
CA VAL A 1182 10.03 28.26 10.84
C VAL A 1182 11.42 28.80 10.55
N ALA A 1183 11.81 28.88 9.30
CA ALA A 1183 12.97 29.63 8.84
C ALA A 1183 12.80 29.89 7.33
N THR A 1184 13.72 30.64 6.75
CA THR A 1184 13.88 30.78 5.30
C THR A 1184 15.39 30.90 5.08
N ALA A 1185 15.91 30.40 3.98
CA ALA A 1185 17.29 30.66 3.53
C ALA A 1185 17.25 31.08 2.06
N GLU A 1186 18.30 30.84 1.29
CA GLU A 1186 18.38 31.01 -0.16
C GLU A 1186 18.94 29.71 -0.78
N GLY A 1187 18.95 29.59 -2.12
CA GLY A 1187 19.77 28.60 -2.81
C GLY A 1187 21.26 28.96 -2.72
N ASP A 1188 22.05 28.65 -3.75
CA ASP A 1188 23.51 28.84 -3.68
C ASP A 1188 24.13 29.06 -5.07
N SER A 1189 24.39 30.33 -5.38
CA SER A 1189 24.78 30.87 -6.70
C SER A 1189 26.25 30.59 -7.11
N GLU A 1190 26.69 29.35 -6.97
CA GLU A 1190 27.96 28.84 -7.51
C GLU A 1190 27.75 27.65 -8.47
N GLU A 1191 26.54 27.08 -8.58
CA GLU A 1191 26.11 26.24 -9.72
C GLU A 1191 24.65 26.52 -10.19
N ASP A 1192 23.70 27.01 -9.36
CA ASP A 1192 22.39 27.56 -9.84
C ASP A 1192 21.74 28.63 -8.93
N GLU A 1193 20.70 29.33 -9.42
CA GLU A 1193 20.23 30.63 -8.86
C GLU A 1193 18.71 30.86 -8.74
N ASP A 1194 17.82 29.96 -9.21
CA ASP A 1194 16.39 30.27 -9.48
C ASP A 1194 15.46 30.38 -8.23
N ASP A 1195 15.96 30.05 -7.04
CA ASP A 1195 15.14 29.41 -6.01
C ASP A 1195 15.28 29.99 -4.58
N VAL A 1196 14.13 30.21 -3.93
CA VAL A 1196 13.93 30.68 -2.54
C VAL A 1196 13.03 29.74 -1.75
N VAL A 1197 13.15 29.84 -0.43
CA VAL A 1197 13.71 28.76 0.34
C VAL A 1197 13.08 28.81 1.74
N PHE A 1198 11.83 28.32 1.92
CA PHE A 1198 10.91 28.74 3.02
C PHE A 1198 10.20 27.66 3.88
N ILE A 1199 10.49 27.56 5.19
CA ILE A 1199 10.25 26.41 6.10
C ILE A 1199 8.90 26.54 6.86
N ILE A 1200 8.08 25.49 7.01
CA ILE A 1200 6.75 25.54 7.65
C ILE A 1200 6.39 24.42 8.70
N GLN A 1201 5.43 24.71 9.61
CA GLN A 1201 4.96 23.94 10.79
C GLN A 1201 3.41 24.04 11.03
N LYS A 1202 2.54 23.02 10.83
CA LYS A 1202 1.11 23.12 11.34
C LYS A 1202 1.10 23.25 12.84
N GLN A 1203 -0.06 23.65 13.33
CA GLN A 1203 -0.50 23.45 14.69
C GLN A 1203 -1.51 22.33 14.85
N LEU A 1204 -1.61 21.88 16.10
CA LEU A 1204 -2.77 21.17 16.65
C LEU A 1204 -3.93 22.16 16.75
N TRP A 1205 -4.75 22.26 15.71
CA TRP A 1205 -5.85 23.21 15.61
C TRP A 1205 -7.16 22.68 16.25
N LEU A 1206 -8.15 23.55 16.46
CA LEU A 1206 -9.38 23.23 17.21
C LEU A 1206 -10.61 23.99 16.68
N THR A 1207 -11.74 23.32 16.45
CA THR A 1207 -13.06 23.95 16.21
C THR A 1207 -13.72 24.43 17.53
N SER A 1208 -15.01 24.75 17.52
CA SER A 1208 -15.85 24.99 18.70
C SER A 1208 -16.25 23.70 19.44
N GLU A 1209 -16.90 22.73 18.76
CA GLU A 1209 -17.44 21.50 19.39
C GLU A 1209 -16.37 20.67 20.09
N ASN A 1210 -15.17 20.65 19.50
CA ASN A 1210 -13.91 20.16 20.08
C ASN A 1210 -13.76 20.53 21.56
N ARG A 1211 -13.74 21.85 21.79
CA ARG A 1211 -13.30 22.46 23.04
C ARG A 1211 -14.37 22.31 24.12
N VAL A 1212 -15.64 22.38 23.72
CA VAL A 1212 -16.79 22.23 24.65
C VAL A 1212 -16.80 20.82 25.25
N LYS A 1213 -16.63 19.81 24.41
CA LYS A 1213 -16.53 18.41 24.83
C LYS A 1213 -15.27 18.21 25.69
N GLN A 1214 -14.12 18.74 25.26
CA GLN A 1214 -12.86 18.71 26.00
C GLN A 1214 -12.89 19.42 27.38
N LEU A 1215 -13.78 20.39 27.60
CA LEU A 1215 -13.97 21.08 28.90
C LEU A 1215 -14.98 20.37 29.82
N THR A 1216 -15.90 19.60 29.23
CA THR A 1216 -16.88 18.78 29.97
C THR A 1216 -16.41 17.35 30.21
N LEU A 1217 -15.22 16.95 29.74
CA LEU A 1217 -14.52 15.67 29.95
C LEU A 1217 -13.79 15.61 31.29
#